data_AF-A0A2U3C1Q7-F1
#
_entry.id   AF-A0A2U3C1Q7-F1
#
_cell.length_a   1.000
_cell.length_b   1.000
_cell.length_c   1.000
_cell.angle_alpha   90.00
_cell.angle_beta   90.00
_cell.angle_gamma   90.00
#
_symmetry.space_group_name_H-M   'P 1'
#
loop_
_entity.id
_entity.type
_entity.pdbx_description
1 polymer ?
#
loop_
_entity_poly.entity_id
_entity_poly.type
_entity_poly.pdbx_seq_one_letter_code
_entity_poly.pdbx_strand_id
1 'polypeptide(L)'
;MNDSNPVKAAAEAVAGKLRGDAGPPEGVPGRPSPGTATVEEPTEPTGPLPPKPDQSGPDTLSPTGQETGADQADVAQSGEYLTTAQGARLYDTDHSLKAGERGPVLLQDHHLREKITHFDHERIPERVVHARGAAAHGVFVGYGTASNVTKAAFLGKDVRTPVFVRFSTVLGSRGSSDTVRDTRGFATKFYTSEGVFDLVGNNIPVFFIQDAIKFPDIIHAGKPHPDREIPQAQSAHDTFWDFVTLHTEATHHTLWNMSDRGIPRSYRMMEGFGIHTFRLVDAEGATTLVKFHWKPKLGVHSLVWEEAQIINGMDPDFHRRDLADAIEAGAYPQWELGIQTFPDTPDQTFEGIDLLDPTNIVPEELAPVQPIGLLTLNANPSNYFAETEQVAFHPGHLVPGIDITDDPLLTGRLFSYLDTQISRLGGPNFAQIPINRTHAPVNDMLRDGMHQTAVHRGVAPYRPNSLDGGCPFQAGAATGAYVEAPVEIPAATKTRKAPASFADHFSQARRFWLSMTPPEREHIIAAYTFELSKCYEQAIKERALRVLANIDTQLCEEVAAGLGLPAPEASEALASVEPSPALSQIGRSWPLDGRIVGIVAGPDSDLAAIRSLRDAVLEADMVPLVIAPVGGELGDGDDAVTVQRTFAAARSVEFDTVLLSGSVAPGSDAHGARDAKAGHALGAGRIDPRISLMLSEAFRHGKALGAWGDGVEALRAAGIPVEAPGVVTAEGADAVLRQVKELLALHRVWDRFPATV
;
A
#
# COMPACT_ATOMS: atom_id res chain seq x y z
N MET A 1 -29.69 7.14 7.51
CA MET A 1 -29.67 8.38 8.33
C MET A 1 -29.00 8.00 9.63
N ASN A 2 -27.71 8.31 9.76
CA ASN A 2 -26.89 7.94 10.92
C ASN A 2 -26.82 9.13 11.86
N ASP A 3 -27.23 8.95 13.12
CA ASP A 3 -26.78 9.84 14.19
C ASP A 3 -25.26 9.77 14.24
N SER A 4 -24.59 10.83 13.80
CA SER A 4 -23.13 10.91 13.83
C SER A 4 -22.69 10.83 15.29
N ASN A 5 -22.02 9.73 15.65
CA ASN A 5 -21.39 9.58 16.95
C ASN A 5 -20.51 10.83 17.21
N PRO A 6 -20.76 11.63 18.27
CA PRO A 6 -20.01 12.87 18.52
C PRO A 6 -18.49 12.62 18.67
N VAL A 7 -18.07 11.41 19.02
CA VAL A 7 -16.66 11.00 19.07
C VAL A 7 -16.06 10.84 17.66
N LYS A 8 -16.84 10.29 16.72
CA LYS A 8 -16.43 10.20 15.30
C LYS A 8 -16.25 11.60 14.70
N ALA A 9 -17.18 12.52 14.98
CA ALA A 9 -17.08 13.91 14.53
C ALA A 9 -15.85 14.63 15.12
N ALA A 10 -15.47 14.33 16.37
CA ALA A 10 -14.26 14.89 16.99
C ALA A 10 -12.97 14.37 16.34
N ALA A 11 -12.90 13.07 16.04
CA ALA A 11 -11.77 12.49 15.31
C ALA A 11 -11.64 13.07 13.88
N GLU A 12 -12.77 13.24 13.18
CA GLU A 12 -12.82 13.89 11.87
C GLU A 12 -12.41 15.38 11.95
N ALA A 13 -12.86 16.13 12.96
CA ALA A 13 -12.46 17.52 13.17
C ALA A 13 -10.96 17.66 13.47
N VAL A 14 -10.39 16.71 14.20
CA VAL A 14 -8.94 16.63 14.47
C VAL A 14 -8.17 16.34 13.19
N ALA A 15 -8.65 15.44 12.33
CA ALA A 15 -8.05 15.23 11.01
C ALA A 15 -8.15 16.48 10.12
N GLY A 16 -9.27 17.21 10.18
CA GLY A 16 -9.41 18.50 9.53
C GLY A 16 -8.39 19.54 10.00
N LYS A 17 -8.00 19.52 11.28
CA LYS A 17 -6.92 20.38 11.82
C LYS A 17 -5.51 19.97 11.37
N LEU A 18 -5.32 18.71 10.95
CA LEU A 18 -4.04 18.26 10.38
C LEU A 18 -3.82 18.81 8.97
N ARG A 19 -4.91 19.09 8.21
CA ARG A 19 -4.85 19.76 6.90
C ARG A 19 -4.42 21.23 7.11
N GLY A 20 -3.12 21.48 7.27
CA GLY A 20 -2.58 22.85 7.34
C GLY A 20 -2.47 23.52 5.96
N ASP A 21 -2.23 24.84 5.94
CA ASP A 21 -2.02 25.65 4.71
C ASP A 21 -0.67 25.36 4.00
N ALA A 22 -0.05 24.21 4.24
CA ALA A 22 1.32 23.89 3.83
C ALA A 22 1.40 23.02 2.56
N GLY A 23 0.35 23.03 1.75
CA GLY A 23 0.32 22.35 0.46
C GLY A 23 1.34 22.90 -0.54
N PRO A 24 1.62 22.18 -1.64
CA PRO A 24 2.58 22.63 -2.64
C PRO A 24 2.11 23.93 -3.31
N PRO A 25 3.04 24.78 -3.78
CA PRO A 25 2.71 25.92 -4.64
C PRO A 25 1.87 25.46 -5.85
N GLU A 26 0.80 26.20 -6.18
CA GLU A 26 -0.20 25.83 -7.20
C GLU A 26 -1.00 24.53 -6.95
N GLY A 27 -0.87 23.89 -5.77
CA GLY A 27 -1.64 22.70 -5.40
C GLY A 27 -1.21 21.40 -6.11
N VAL A 28 -0.07 21.38 -6.81
CA VAL A 28 0.45 20.20 -7.52
C VAL A 28 1.65 19.60 -6.78
N PRO A 29 1.59 18.33 -6.32
CA PRO A 29 2.67 17.68 -5.57
C PRO A 29 3.84 17.21 -6.46
N GLY A 30 4.90 16.72 -5.83
CA GLY A 30 6.07 16.13 -6.50
C GLY A 30 7.31 17.03 -6.52
N ARG A 31 7.33 18.13 -5.75
CA ARG A 31 8.50 19.00 -5.67
C ARG A 31 9.65 18.31 -4.90
N PRO A 32 10.89 18.32 -5.42
CA PRO A 32 12.00 17.59 -4.79
C PRO A 32 12.62 18.27 -3.56
N SER A 33 12.44 19.58 -3.37
CA SER A 33 13.07 20.37 -2.32
C SER A 33 12.10 21.47 -1.83
N PRO A 34 12.18 21.94 -0.57
CA PRO A 34 11.39 23.08 -0.10
C PRO A 34 11.71 24.39 -0.86
N GLY A 35 12.91 24.52 -1.43
CA GLY A 35 13.40 25.70 -2.13
C GLY A 35 13.43 25.53 -3.65
N THR A 36 13.53 26.65 -4.39
CA THR A 36 13.68 26.62 -5.85
C THR A 36 15.16 26.55 -6.17
N ALA A 37 15.57 25.61 -7.01
CA ALA A 37 16.96 25.53 -7.47
C ALA A 37 17.30 26.78 -8.31
N THR A 38 18.48 27.34 -8.09
CA THR A 38 19.01 28.44 -8.91
C THR A 38 19.63 27.89 -10.19
N VAL A 39 19.62 28.70 -11.25
CA VAL A 39 20.33 28.37 -12.50
C VAL A 39 21.84 28.38 -12.27
N GLU A 40 22.33 29.41 -11.58
CA GLU A 40 23.73 29.50 -11.18
C GLU A 40 24.01 28.52 -10.04
N GLU A 41 25.20 27.92 -10.08
CA GLU A 41 25.70 27.06 -9.00
C GLU A 41 25.81 27.86 -7.69
N PRO A 42 25.20 27.39 -6.59
CA PRO A 42 25.44 27.98 -5.27
C PRO A 42 26.89 27.76 -4.85
N THR A 43 27.64 28.86 -4.65
CA THR A 43 29.08 28.82 -4.26
C THR A 43 29.35 29.30 -2.84
N GLU A 44 28.33 29.87 -2.18
CA GLU A 44 28.42 30.33 -0.80
C GLU A 44 28.00 29.21 0.16
N PRO A 45 28.79 28.92 1.23
CA PRO A 45 28.44 27.90 2.20
C PRO A 45 27.13 28.24 2.92
N THR A 46 26.21 27.28 2.96
CA THR A 46 24.98 27.35 3.75
C THR A 46 24.76 26.04 4.47
N GLY A 47 24.03 26.06 5.58
CA GLY A 47 23.57 24.83 6.23
C GLY A 47 22.60 24.03 5.34
N PRO A 48 22.28 22.79 5.73
CA PRO A 48 21.27 21.98 5.05
C PRO A 48 19.92 22.70 5.01
N LEU A 49 19.19 22.54 3.91
CA LEU A 49 17.81 23.02 3.81
C LEU A 49 16.92 22.25 4.80
N PRO A 50 15.87 22.90 5.35
CA PRO A 50 14.89 22.19 6.18
C PRO A 50 14.17 21.09 5.36
N PRO A 51 13.53 20.11 6.01
CA PRO A 51 12.64 19.18 5.31
C PRO A 51 11.46 19.92 4.67
N LYS A 52 10.79 19.30 3.69
CA LYS A 52 9.53 19.83 3.16
C LYS A 52 8.44 19.79 4.25
N PRO A 53 7.40 20.63 4.16
CA PRO A 53 6.35 20.66 5.17
C PRO A 53 5.57 19.35 5.34
N ASP A 54 5.53 18.51 4.28
CA ASP A 54 4.91 17.20 4.30
C ASP A 54 5.83 16.10 4.87
N GLN A 55 7.09 16.40 5.18
CA GLN A 55 8.06 15.43 5.66
C GLN A 55 8.27 15.53 7.17
N SER A 56 8.41 14.37 7.82
CA SER A 56 8.82 14.26 9.23
C SER A 56 9.89 13.19 9.38
N GLY A 57 10.82 13.38 10.31
CA GLY A 57 11.70 12.32 10.78
C GLY A 57 11.05 11.50 11.90
N PRO A 58 11.72 10.43 12.39
CA PRO A 58 11.32 9.76 13.62
C PRO A 58 11.40 10.70 14.83
N ASP A 59 10.54 10.46 15.82
CA ASP A 59 10.61 11.16 17.10
C ASP A 59 11.98 10.94 17.78
N THR A 60 12.50 11.96 18.46
CA THR A 60 13.85 11.98 19.04
C THR A 60 13.91 11.22 20.38
N LEU A 61 13.67 9.91 20.33
CA LEU A 61 13.77 9.02 21.49
C LEU A 61 15.19 8.44 21.59
N SER A 62 15.69 8.30 22.81
CA SER A 62 16.90 7.51 23.07
C SER A 62 16.67 6.02 22.78
N PRO A 63 17.73 5.21 22.61
CA PRO A 63 17.60 3.76 22.47
C PRO A 63 16.83 3.06 23.59
N THR A 64 16.67 3.71 24.75
CA THR A 64 15.90 3.21 25.92
C THR A 64 14.53 3.86 26.06
N GLY A 65 13.99 4.45 24.99
CA GLY A 65 12.63 5.00 24.94
C GLY A 65 12.38 6.22 25.84
N GLN A 66 13.42 7.01 26.12
CA GLN A 66 13.29 8.31 26.80
C GLN A 66 13.32 9.45 25.79
N GLU A 67 12.41 10.42 25.93
CA GLU A 67 12.45 11.68 25.19
C GLU A 67 13.77 12.40 25.43
N THR A 68 14.45 12.77 24.35
CA THR A 68 15.70 13.52 24.44
C THR A 68 15.47 15.02 24.54
N GLY A 69 14.31 15.51 24.09
CA GLY A 69 14.01 16.93 23.92
C GLY A 69 14.84 17.62 22.83
N ALA A 70 15.66 16.87 22.09
CA ALA A 70 16.43 17.40 20.96
C ALA A 70 15.51 17.73 19.79
N ASP A 71 15.80 18.82 19.09
CA ASP A 71 15.18 19.09 17.79
C ASP A 71 15.58 17.99 16.80
N GLN A 72 14.69 17.63 15.87
CA GLN A 72 15.04 16.68 14.80
C GLN A 72 16.25 17.17 13.98
N ALA A 73 16.41 18.48 13.82
CA ALA A 73 17.57 19.08 13.16
C ALA A 73 18.89 18.83 13.92
N ASP A 74 18.86 18.73 15.25
CA ASP A 74 20.06 18.52 16.08
C ASP A 74 20.61 17.09 15.97
N VAL A 75 19.76 16.13 15.60
CA VAL A 75 20.13 14.71 15.40
C VAL A 75 20.28 14.34 13.93
N ALA A 76 20.18 15.32 13.02
CA ALA A 76 20.41 15.20 11.58
C ALA A 76 21.81 15.73 11.18
N GLN A 77 22.08 15.77 9.86
CA GLN A 77 23.29 16.43 9.34
C GLN A 77 23.26 17.94 9.64
N SER A 78 24.41 18.51 9.99
CA SER A 78 24.56 19.93 10.31
C SER A 78 25.90 20.50 9.82
N GLY A 79 26.01 21.83 9.79
CA GLY A 79 27.21 22.56 9.34
C GLY A 79 27.17 22.96 7.86
N GLU A 80 28.02 23.92 7.50
CA GLU A 80 28.06 24.55 6.17
C GLU A 80 29.09 23.92 5.21
N TYR A 81 29.95 23.03 5.72
CA TYR A 81 31.08 22.48 4.98
C TYR A 81 31.01 20.97 4.90
N LEU A 82 31.41 20.41 3.76
CA LEU A 82 31.58 18.97 3.59
C LEU A 82 32.66 18.43 4.54
N THR A 83 32.36 17.32 5.20
CA THR A 83 33.30 16.65 6.12
C THR A 83 33.42 15.16 5.84
N THR A 84 34.47 14.54 6.38
CA THR A 84 34.53 13.09 6.62
C THR A 84 33.50 12.68 7.68
N ALA A 85 33.25 11.38 7.85
CA ALA A 85 32.32 10.87 8.86
C ALA A 85 32.75 11.17 10.32
N GLN A 86 34.01 11.57 10.52
CA GLN A 86 34.58 11.98 11.81
C GLN A 86 34.70 13.51 11.96
N GLY A 87 34.10 14.27 11.03
CA GLY A 87 34.00 15.73 11.12
C GLY A 87 35.21 16.51 10.61
N ALA A 88 36.16 15.89 9.90
CA ALA A 88 37.26 16.62 9.28
C ALA A 88 36.78 17.31 8.00
N ARG A 89 36.98 18.62 7.88
CA ARG A 89 36.59 19.39 6.67
C ARG A 89 37.40 18.98 5.46
N LEU A 90 36.75 18.94 4.30
CA LEU A 90 37.34 18.56 3.02
C LEU A 90 37.47 19.79 2.11
N TYR A 91 38.60 19.92 1.42
CA TYR A 91 38.85 21.01 0.48
C TYR A 91 38.58 20.61 -0.98
N ASP A 92 38.53 19.30 -1.27
CA ASP A 92 38.30 18.72 -2.59
C ASP A 92 37.71 17.32 -2.43
N THR A 93 36.67 17.00 -3.20
CA THR A 93 36.09 15.65 -3.30
C THR A 93 35.95 15.15 -4.74
N ASP A 94 36.38 15.94 -5.71
CA ASP A 94 36.31 15.61 -7.14
C ASP A 94 37.58 14.88 -7.59
N HIS A 95 38.68 15.07 -6.86
CA HIS A 95 39.97 14.47 -7.16
C HIS A 95 40.50 13.60 -6.03
N SER A 96 40.99 12.41 -6.37
CA SER A 96 41.82 11.60 -5.46
C SER A 96 43.22 12.21 -5.30
N LEU A 97 43.82 11.97 -4.14
CA LEU A 97 45.22 12.31 -3.88
C LEU A 97 46.16 11.43 -4.71
N LYS A 98 47.05 12.08 -5.48
CA LYS A 98 47.95 11.42 -6.44
C LYS A 98 49.41 11.85 -6.26
N ALA A 99 50.36 10.99 -6.69
CA ALA A 99 51.77 11.37 -6.85
C ALA A 99 51.99 12.21 -8.12
N GLY A 100 51.59 13.48 -8.09
CA GLY A 100 51.54 14.38 -9.24
C GLY A 100 50.22 14.29 -9.99
N GLU A 101 49.87 15.32 -10.77
CA GLU A 101 48.53 15.48 -11.39
C GLU A 101 48.10 14.28 -12.26
N ARG A 102 49.08 13.62 -12.90
CA ARG A 102 48.90 12.43 -13.76
C ARG A 102 49.47 11.14 -13.15
N GLY A 103 49.84 11.17 -11.87
CA GLY A 103 50.43 10.03 -11.17
C GLY A 103 49.40 9.06 -10.61
N PRO A 104 49.87 7.95 -10.00
CA PRO A 104 48.99 6.99 -9.33
C PRO A 104 48.31 7.60 -8.09
N VAL A 105 47.11 7.10 -7.79
CA VAL A 105 46.38 7.39 -6.55
C VAL A 105 47.11 6.80 -5.35
N LEU A 106 47.18 7.55 -4.25
CA LEU A 106 47.91 7.16 -3.05
C LEU A 106 46.97 6.51 -2.03
N LEU A 107 47.36 5.35 -1.48
CA LEU A 107 46.57 4.66 -0.44
C LEU A 107 46.38 5.47 0.85
N GLN A 108 47.25 6.46 1.09
CA GLN A 108 47.12 7.38 2.23
C GLN A 108 45.90 8.31 2.14
N ASP A 109 45.27 8.41 0.96
CA ASP A 109 44.01 9.14 0.77
C ASP A 109 42.90 8.53 1.63
N HIS A 110 42.62 9.16 2.77
CA HIS A 110 41.61 8.68 3.71
C HIS A 110 40.19 9.02 3.24
N HIS A 111 40.01 10.16 2.55
CA HIS A 111 38.71 10.58 2.05
C HIS A 111 38.22 9.63 0.96
N LEU A 112 39.07 9.32 -0.01
CA LEU A 112 38.76 8.33 -1.05
C LEU A 112 38.33 7.00 -0.44
N ARG A 113 39.15 6.45 0.47
CA ARG A 113 38.87 5.15 1.08
C ARG A 113 37.57 5.15 1.86
N GLU A 114 37.33 6.16 2.68
CA GLU A 114 36.11 6.26 3.48
C GLU A 114 34.85 6.43 2.62
N LYS A 115 34.84 7.37 1.68
CA LYS A 115 33.70 7.62 0.78
C LYS A 115 33.31 6.37 -0.01
N ILE A 116 34.30 5.68 -0.59
CA ILE A 116 34.06 4.45 -1.35
C ILE A 116 33.65 3.29 -0.44
N THR A 117 34.27 3.14 0.73
CA THR A 117 33.88 2.09 1.69
C THR A 117 32.44 2.30 2.18
N HIS A 118 32.00 3.53 2.44
CA HIS A 118 30.59 3.73 2.79
C HIS A 118 29.66 3.37 1.63
N PHE A 119 29.97 3.84 0.41
CA PHE A 119 29.20 3.55 -0.80
C PHE A 119 29.07 2.03 -1.06
N ASP A 120 30.19 1.30 -1.00
CA ASP A 120 30.24 -0.15 -1.24
C ASP A 120 29.41 -0.96 -0.21
N HIS A 121 29.06 -0.36 0.92
CA HIS A 121 28.33 -0.97 2.03
C HIS A 121 26.94 -0.33 2.27
N GLU A 122 26.40 0.45 1.33
CA GLU A 122 25.07 1.06 1.47
C GLU A 122 23.91 0.06 1.45
N ARG A 123 24.08 -1.11 0.80
CA ARG A 123 22.99 -2.08 0.63
C ARG A 123 22.94 -3.05 1.81
N ILE A 124 21.74 -3.18 2.37
CA ILE A 124 21.39 -4.27 3.31
C ILE A 124 20.54 -5.31 2.57
N PRO A 125 20.39 -6.54 3.10
CA PRO A 125 19.42 -7.49 2.56
C PRO A 125 18.02 -6.88 2.50
N GLU A 126 17.31 -7.09 1.39
CA GLU A 126 15.88 -6.75 1.34
C GLU A 126 15.07 -7.70 2.25
N ARG A 127 13.80 -7.37 2.50
CA ARG A 127 12.89 -8.31 3.17
C ARG A 127 12.68 -9.54 2.30
N VAL A 128 12.66 -10.74 2.90
CA VAL A 128 12.47 -12.02 2.16
C VAL A 128 11.18 -12.01 1.32
N VAL A 129 10.12 -11.45 1.90
CA VAL A 129 8.83 -11.15 1.25
C VAL A 129 8.49 -9.69 1.53
N HIS A 130 7.60 -9.11 0.73
CA HIS A 130 7.21 -7.71 0.89
C HIS A 130 8.39 -6.71 0.75
N ALA A 131 9.39 -7.06 -0.07
CA ALA A 131 10.58 -6.23 -0.32
C ALA A 131 10.20 -4.88 -0.92
N ARG A 132 9.33 -4.89 -1.94
CA ARG A 132 8.78 -3.70 -2.57
C ARG A 132 7.66 -3.09 -1.71
N GLY A 133 7.83 -1.84 -1.29
CA GLY A 133 6.82 -1.12 -0.52
C GLY A 133 7.06 0.37 -0.44
N ALA A 134 6.24 1.06 0.36
CA ALA A 134 6.35 2.46 0.73
C ALA A 134 5.70 2.69 2.09
N ALA A 135 6.10 3.73 2.81
CA ALA A 135 5.61 4.00 4.15
C ALA A 135 5.42 5.49 4.42
N ALA A 136 4.61 5.79 5.42
CA ALA A 136 4.34 7.14 5.89
C ALA A 136 4.10 7.15 7.40
N HIS A 137 4.36 8.31 8.00
CA HIS A 137 4.01 8.63 9.38
C HIS A 137 2.54 9.04 9.47
N GLY A 138 1.96 8.88 10.66
CA GLY A 138 0.59 9.25 10.92
C GLY A 138 0.23 9.29 12.39
N VAL A 139 -1.05 9.47 12.64
CA VAL A 139 -1.66 9.39 13.97
C VAL A 139 -2.86 8.47 13.93
N PHE A 140 -2.95 7.59 14.91
CA PHE A 140 -4.16 6.86 15.25
C PHE A 140 -4.88 7.53 16.42
N VAL A 141 -6.20 7.66 16.33
CA VAL A 141 -7.05 8.18 17.40
C VAL A 141 -8.07 7.12 17.82
N GLY A 142 -7.96 6.64 19.06
CA GLY A 142 -8.89 5.67 19.63
C GLY A 142 -10.27 6.28 19.91
N TYR A 143 -11.34 5.55 19.60
CA TYR A 143 -12.71 6.00 19.88
C TYR A 143 -13.17 5.65 21.30
N GLY A 144 -12.47 4.76 22.00
CA GLY A 144 -12.89 4.23 23.31
C GLY A 144 -14.03 3.23 23.25
N THR A 145 -14.53 2.87 22.06
CA THR A 145 -15.65 1.94 21.87
C THR A 145 -15.29 0.47 22.08
N ALA A 146 -14.00 0.15 22.24
CA ALA A 146 -13.52 -1.20 22.54
C ALA A 146 -13.29 -1.46 24.04
N SER A 147 -13.53 -0.48 24.92
CA SER A 147 -13.13 -0.56 26.34
C SER A 147 -13.77 -1.70 27.13
N ASN A 148 -14.87 -2.28 26.63
CA ASN A 148 -15.56 -3.42 27.21
C ASN A 148 -14.95 -4.78 26.82
N VAL A 149 -14.01 -4.81 25.87
CA VAL A 149 -13.36 -6.06 25.42
C VAL A 149 -11.84 -6.00 25.52
N THR A 150 -11.24 -4.82 25.68
CA THR A 150 -9.79 -4.66 25.82
C THR A 150 -9.40 -3.57 26.81
N LYS A 151 -8.30 -3.80 27.53
CA LYS A 151 -7.60 -2.80 28.35
C LYS A 151 -6.46 -2.08 27.64
N ALA A 152 -6.25 -2.31 26.33
CA ALA A 152 -5.15 -1.70 25.58
C ALA A 152 -5.25 -0.17 25.56
N ALA A 153 -4.27 0.51 26.15
CA ALA A 153 -4.33 1.96 26.40
C ALA A 153 -4.56 2.81 25.14
N PHE A 154 -3.97 2.43 24.01
CA PHE A 154 -4.06 3.19 22.75
C PHE A 154 -5.47 3.20 22.12
N LEU A 155 -6.34 2.27 22.53
CA LEU A 155 -7.74 2.21 22.09
C LEU A 155 -8.68 3.04 22.97
N GLY A 156 -8.15 3.68 24.02
CA GLY A 156 -8.89 4.62 24.86
C GLY A 156 -9.47 5.79 24.09
N LYS A 157 -10.53 6.38 24.62
CA LYS A 157 -11.23 7.50 23.99
C LYS A 157 -10.30 8.71 23.81
N ASP A 158 -10.25 9.23 22.59
CA ASP A 158 -9.47 10.40 22.17
C ASP A 158 -7.94 10.24 22.37
N VAL A 159 -7.47 9.02 22.66
CA VAL A 159 -6.04 8.73 22.81
C VAL A 159 -5.38 8.81 21.44
N ARG A 160 -4.42 9.72 21.32
CA ARG A 160 -3.61 9.92 20.11
C ARG A 160 -2.33 9.09 20.22
N THR A 161 -2.12 8.24 19.24
CA THR A 161 -0.95 7.35 19.17
C THR A 161 -0.21 7.60 17.87
N PRO A 162 1.06 8.03 17.90
CA PRO A 162 1.89 8.07 16.71
C PRO A 162 1.95 6.70 16.04
N VAL A 163 1.96 6.69 14.71
CA VAL A 163 2.07 5.45 13.94
C VAL A 163 3.00 5.59 12.76
N PHE A 164 3.59 4.47 12.36
CA PHE A 164 4.27 4.32 11.07
C PHE A 164 3.66 3.16 10.31
N VAL A 165 3.20 3.41 9.08
CA VAL A 165 2.50 2.42 8.26
C VAL A 165 3.31 2.14 7.01
N ARG A 166 3.53 0.86 6.73
CA ARG A 166 4.17 0.40 5.48
C ARG A 166 3.21 -0.46 4.68
N PHE A 167 3.04 -0.11 3.42
CA PHE A 167 2.37 -0.91 2.41
C PHE A 167 3.39 -1.59 1.50
N SER A 168 3.02 -2.72 0.90
CA SER A 168 3.94 -3.50 0.06
C SER A 168 3.22 -4.46 -0.87
N THR A 169 3.89 -4.92 -1.93
CA THR A 169 3.52 -6.18 -2.63
C THR A 169 4.07 -7.37 -1.82
N VAL A 170 4.09 -8.61 -2.32
CA VAL A 170 4.67 -9.79 -1.63
C VAL A 170 5.87 -10.36 -2.37
N LEU A 171 5.69 -10.76 -3.63
CA LEU A 171 6.60 -11.64 -4.35
C LEU A 171 7.84 -10.92 -4.87
N GLY A 172 7.62 -9.71 -5.40
CA GLY A 172 8.64 -8.91 -6.08
C GLY A 172 9.78 -8.46 -5.17
N SER A 173 10.99 -8.46 -5.71
CA SER A 173 12.15 -7.81 -5.09
C SER A 173 11.97 -6.29 -5.02
N ARG A 174 12.80 -5.59 -4.25
CA ARG A 174 12.60 -4.17 -3.91
C ARG A 174 12.47 -3.21 -5.10
N GLY A 175 13.02 -3.58 -6.26
CA GLY A 175 12.98 -2.82 -7.50
C GLY A 175 11.86 -3.22 -8.48
N SER A 176 10.94 -4.11 -8.09
CA SER A 176 9.77 -4.46 -8.93
C SER A 176 8.76 -3.32 -9.00
N SER A 177 7.75 -3.47 -9.86
CA SER A 177 6.65 -2.49 -10.01
C SER A 177 5.58 -2.61 -8.92
N ASP A 178 4.89 -1.50 -8.64
CA ASP A 178 3.82 -1.41 -7.62
C ASP A 178 2.49 -2.07 -8.05
N THR A 179 2.13 -1.93 -9.32
CA THR A 179 0.82 -2.34 -9.88
C THR A 179 0.83 -3.75 -10.47
N VAL A 180 1.62 -4.66 -9.90
CA VAL A 180 1.56 -6.09 -10.23
C VAL A 180 0.29 -6.73 -9.68
N ARG A 181 -0.15 -7.87 -10.22
CA ARG A 181 -1.18 -8.69 -9.56
C ARG A 181 -0.53 -9.43 -8.39
N ASP A 182 -0.89 -9.08 -7.17
CA ASP A 182 -0.29 -9.64 -5.96
C ASP A 182 -1.17 -9.35 -4.74
N THR A 183 -0.89 -10.01 -3.63
CA THR A 183 -1.36 -9.54 -2.31
C THR A 183 -0.64 -8.26 -1.94
N ARG A 184 -1.30 -7.37 -1.20
CA ARG A 184 -0.66 -6.21 -0.58
C ARG A 184 -0.51 -6.39 0.93
N GLY A 185 0.68 -6.09 1.45
CA GLY A 185 0.91 -5.92 2.87
C GLY A 185 0.38 -4.58 3.37
N PHE A 186 -0.16 -4.56 4.59
CA PHE A 186 -0.60 -3.38 5.32
C PHE A 186 -0.14 -3.55 6.79
N ALA A 187 1.07 -3.08 7.08
CA ALA A 187 1.67 -3.19 8.41
C ALA A 187 1.64 -1.84 9.13
N THR A 188 1.05 -1.81 10.33
CA THR A 188 0.93 -0.60 11.17
C THR A 188 1.67 -0.80 12.48
N LYS A 189 2.62 0.10 12.79
CA LYS A 189 3.31 0.18 14.08
C LYS A 189 2.68 1.28 14.90
N PHE A 190 2.21 0.94 16.10
CA PHE A 190 1.66 1.86 17.08
C PHE A 190 2.69 2.08 18.19
N TYR A 191 3.14 3.33 18.34
CA TYR A 191 4.06 3.70 19.40
C TYR A 191 3.25 4.08 20.66
N THR A 192 2.77 3.08 21.38
CA THR A 192 1.89 3.27 22.55
C THR A 192 2.66 3.65 23.81
N SER A 193 1.96 4.14 24.83
CA SER A 193 2.53 4.39 26.16
C SER A 193 2.94 3.11 26.90
N GLU A 194 2.50 1.95 26.45
CA GLU A 194 2.72 0.64 27.08
C GLU A 194 3.62 -0.28 26.24
N GLY A 195 4.35 0.29 25.28
CA GLY A 195 5.22 -0.43 24.35
C GLY A 195 4.74 -0.32 22.90
N VAL A 196 5.40 -1.06 22.01
CA VAL A 196 5.04 -1.09 20.59
C VAL A 196 4.00 -2.18 20.35
N PHE A 197 2.92 -1.84 19.66
CA PHE A 197 2.00 -2.81 19.07
C PHE A 197 2.15 -2.79 17.55
N ASP A 198 2.33 -3.95 16.91
CA ASP A 198 2.35 -4.04 15.45
C ASP A 198 1.18 -4.88 14.92
N LEU A 199 0.28 -4.24 14.17
CA LEU A 199 -0.74 -4.95 13.39
C LEU A 199 -0.21 -5.21 11.97
N VAL A 200 0.32 -6.42 11.76
CA VAL A 200 0.97 -6.82 10.50
C VAL A 200 0.01 -7.60 9.60
N GLY A 201 -0.81 -6.87 8.85
CA GLY A 201 -1.88 -7.39 8.02
C GLY A 201 -1.61 -7.38 6.51
N ASN A 202 -2.62 -7.79 5.74
CA ASN A 202 -2.68 -7.70 4.28
C ASN A 202 -4.00 -7.04 3.81
N ASN A 203 -4.12 -6.72 2.53
CA ASN A 203 -5.36 -6.22 1.93
C ASN A 203 -6.39 -7.32 1.57
N ILE A 204 -6.06 -8.58 1.82
CA ILE A 204 -6.91 -9.75 1.62
C ILE A 204 -7.16 -10.40 2.99
N PRO A 205 -8.41 -10.75 3.36
CA PRO A 205 -8.78 -11.15 4.73
C PRO A 205 -8.40 -12.58 5.12
N VAL A 206 -7.80 -13.33 4.20
CA VAL A 206 -7.39 -14.73 4.36
C VAL A 206 -5.96 -14.93 3.88
N PHE A 207 -5.34 -16.07 4.18
CA PHE A 207 -4.02 -16.44 3.69
C PHE A 207 -4.05 -17.69 2.79
N PHE A 208 -2.97 -17.95 2.04
CA PHE A 208 -2.86 -19.10 1.13
C PHE A 208 -2.74 -20.46 1.84
N ILE A 209 -2.26 -20.48 3.07
CA ILE A 209 -1.89 -21.71 3.78
C ILE A 209 -2.38 -21.64 5.23
N GLN A 210 -2.63 -22.81 5.80
CA GLN A 210 -3.13 -22.94 7.17
C GLN A 210 -2.01 -22.97 8.22
N ASP A 211 -0.82 -23.49 7.88
CA ASP A 211 0.29 -23.71 8.82
C ASP A 211 1.55 -23.00 8.32
N ALA A 212 2.22 -22.26 9.22
CA ALA A 212 3.42 -21.49 8.91
C ALA A 212 4.59 -22.33 8.38
N ILE A 213 4.63 -23.64 8.66
CA ILE A 213 5.72 -24.49 8.16
C ILE A 213 5.72 -24.58 6.63
N LYS A 214 4.57 -24.38 5.96
CA LYS A 214 4.44 -24.33 4.50
C LYS A 214 4.78 -22.97 3.90
N PHE A 215 5.08 -21.96 4.72
CA PHE A 215 5.34 -20.60 4.23
C PHE A 215 6.50 -20.55 3.22
N PRO A 216 7.65 -21.23 3.44
CA PRO A 216 8.69 -21.31 2.42
C PRO A 216 8.20 -21.94 1.11
N ASP A 217 7.32 -22.94 1.17
CA ASP A 217 6.85 -23.67 -0.01
C ASP A 217 6.01 -22.77 -0.93
N ILE A 218 5.01 -22.07 -0.39
CA ILE A 218 4.19 -21.13 -1.20
C ILE A 218 5.02 -19.95 -1.71
N ILE A 219 5.94 -19.42 -0.90
CA ILE A 219 6.80 -18.31 -1.33
C ILE A 219 7.77 -18.75 -2.42
N HIS A 220 8.38 -19.93 -2.32
CA HIS A 220 9.22 -20.47 -3.39
C HIS A 220 8.41 -20.77 -4.66
N ALA A 221 7.16 -21.26 -4.50
CA ALA A 221 6.28 -21.54 -5.62
C ALA A 221 5.90 -20.28 -6.40
N GLY A 222 5.61 -19.16 -5.71
CA GLY A 222 5.23 -17.88 -6.31
C GLY A 222 6.38 -16.95 -6.69
N LYS A 223 7.58 -17.11 -6.11
CA LYS A 223 8.78 -16.35 -6.49
C LYS A 223 9.34 -16.81 -7.84
N PRO A 224 10.26 -16.02 -8.45
CA PRO A 224 10.87 -16.40 -9.72
C PRO A 224 11.53 -17.78 -9.65
N HIS A 225 11.51 -18.53 -10.76
CA HIS A 225 12.08 -19.89 -10.79
C HIS A 225 13.58 -19.86 -10.41
N PRO A 226 14.06 -20.80 -9.57
CA PRO A 226 15.43 -20.72 -9.03
C PRO A 226 16.52 -21.02 -10.07
N ASP A 227 16.20 -21.59 -11.23
CA ASP A 227 17.15 -21.86 -12.30
C ASP A 227 17.53 -20.61 -13.11
N ARG A 228 16.63 -19.62 -13.18
CA ARG A 228 16.76 -18.46 -14.09
C ARG A 228 16.26 -17.13 -13.56
N GLU A 229 15.63 -17.11 -12.38
CA GLU A 229 15.02 -15.94 -11.74
C GLU A 229 13.92 -15.27 -12.60
N ILE A 230 13.04 -16.06 -13.21
CA ILE A 230 11.89 -15.57 -14.01
C ILE A 230 10.61 -16.32 -13.61
N PRO A 231 9.43 -15.66 -13.57
CA PRO A 231 9.20 -14.22 -13.80
C PRO A 231 9.30 -13.38 -12.52
N GLN A 232 9.63 -12.09 -12.66
CA GLN A 232 9.64 -11.14 -11.54
C GLN A 232 8.21 -10.68 -11.20
N ALA A 233 7.84 -10.79 -9.92
CA ALA A 233 6.62 -10.25 -9.33
C ALA A 233 5.32 -10.65 -10.06
N GLN A 234 5.22 -11.91 -10.51
CA GLN A 234 4.05 -12.43 -11.23
C GLN A 234 3.82 -13.88 -10.82
N SER A 235 2.58 -14.27 -10.51
CA SER A 235 2.18 -15.67 -10.24
C SER A 235 1.88 -16.48 -11.51
N ALA A 236 1.91 -15.84 -12.68
CA ALA A 236 1.57 -16.43 -13.98
C ALA A 236 2.67 -17.37 -14.53
N HIS A 237 2.99 -18.43 -13.78
CA HIS A 237 3.95 -19.47 -14.16
C HIS A 237 3.65 -20.80 -13.48
N ASP A 238 4.21 -21.87 -14.05
CA ASP A 238 3.94 -23.25 -13.67
C ASP A 238 4.13 -23.55 -12.18
N THR A 239 5.21 -23.10 -11.53
CA THR A 239 5.47 -23.47 -10.12
C THR A 239 4.41 -22.94 -9.14
N PHE A 240 3.88 -21.74 -9.37
CA PHE A 240 2.81 -21.19 -8.54
C PHE A 240 1.53 -22.00 -8.74
N TRP A 241 1.13 -22.19 -10.00
CA TRP A 241 -0.08 -22.92 -10.36
C TRP A 241 -0.01 -24.41 -10.02
N ASP A 242 1.16 -25.03 -10.04
CA ASP A 242 1.35 -26.39 -9.55
C ASP A 242 1.10 -26.47 -8.04
N PHE A 243 1.65 -25.52 -7.26
CA PHE A 243 1.43 -25.48 -5.82
C PHE A 243 -0.05 -25.28 -5.50
N VAL A 244 -0.69 -24.22 -6.00
CA VAL A 244 -2.09 -23.90 -5.62
C VAL A 244 -3.10 -24.94 -6.10
N THR A 245 -2.77 -25.72 -7.13
CA THR A 245 -3.65 -26.81 -7.60
C THR A 245 -3.45 -28.13 -6.87
N LEU A 246 -2.34 -28.31 -6.14
CA LEU A 246 -2.09 -29.47 -5.27
C LEU A 246 -2.39 -29.20 -3.79
N HIS A 247 -2.50 -27.93 -3.41
CA HIS A 247 -2.76 -27.47 -2.05
C HIS A 247 -4.08 -26.72 -2.03
N THR A 248 -5.18 -27.47 -1.95
CA THR A 248 -6.52 -26.89 -2.11
C THR A 248 -6.84 -25.85 -1.04
N GLU A 249 -6.15 -25.81 0.12
CA GLU A 249 -6.29 -24.74 1.12
C GLU A 249 -5.98 -23.33 0.56
N ALA A 250 -5.20 -23.25 -0.52
CA ALA A 250 -4.85 -22.00 -1.20
C ALA A 250 -5.97 -21.41 -2.05
N THR A 251 -7.05 -22.15 -2.27
CA THR A 251 -8.10 -21.83 -3.25
C THR A 251 -8.76 -20.48 -2.95
N HIS A 252 -9.16 -20.24 -1.71
CA HIS A 252 -9.88 -19.02 -1.34
C HIS A 252 -9.01 -17.78 -1.55
N HIS A 253 -7.78 -17.77 -1.05
CA HIS A 253 -6.87 -16.65 -1.24
C HIS A 253 -6.51 -16.44 -2.73
N THR A 254 -6.29 -17.53 -3.48
CA THR A 254 -6.00 -17.45 -4.93
C THR A 254 -7.14 -16.74 -5.67
N LEU A 255 -8.38 -17.02 -5.32
CA LEU A 255 -9.55 -16.38 -5.92
C LEU A 255 -9.61 -14.86 -5.62
N TRP A 256 -9.25 -14.44 -4.40
CA TRP A 256 -9.07 -13.02 -4.07
C TRP A 256 -7.94 -12.38 -4.90
N ASN A 257 -6.79 -13.05 -5.04
CA ASN A 257 -5.66 -12.55 -5.82
C ASN A 257 -5.98 -12.44 -7.33
N MET A 258 -6.83 -13.33 -7.86
CA MET A 258 -7.32 -13.28 -9.24
C MET A 258 -8.43 -12.24 -9.44
N SER A 259 -9.12 -11.83 -8.38
CA SER A 259 -10.01 -10.67 -8.44
C SER A 259 -9.22 -9.36 -8.57
N ASP A 260 -9.93 -8.27 -8.82
CA ASP A 260 -9.31 -6.95 -8.89
C ASP A 260 -8.68 -6.50 -7.56
N ARG A 261 -9.00 -7.15 -6.44
CA ARG A 261 -8.32 -6.94 -5.14
C ARG A 261 -6.81 -7.18 -5.21
N GLY A 262 -6.33 -7.96 -6.19
CA GLY A 262 -4.92 -8.16 -6.48
C GLY A 262 -4.23 -6.99 -7.22
N ILE A 263 -4.99 -6.02 -7.72
CA ILE A 263 -4.50 -4.86 -8.48
C ILE A 263 -5.15 -3.54 -8.00
N PRO A 264 -5.01 -3.18 -6.71
CA PRO A 264 -5.65 -1.97 -6.17
C PRO A 264 -5.20 -0.71 -6.91
N ARG A 265 -6.08 0.29 -6.98
CA ARG A 265 -5.79 1.61 -7.60
C ARG A 265 -4.72 2.37 -6.83
N SER A 266 -4.72 2.25 -5.52
CA SER A 266 -3.77 2.90 -4.61
C SER A 266 -3.78 2.15 -3.29
N TYR A 267 -2.69 2.26 -2.51
CA TYR A 267 -2.70 1.85 -1.11
C TYR A 267 -3.83 2.53 -0.32
N ARG A 268 -4.18 3.79 -0.64
CA ARG A 268 -5.24 4.57 0.02
C ARG A 268 -6.66 4.02 -0.20
N MET A 269 -6.83 3.15 -1.21
CA MET A 269 -8.12 2.64 -1.68
C MET A 269 -8.20 1.12 -1.59
N MET A 270 -7.56 0.54 -0.57
CA MET A 270 -7.69 -0.88 -0.24
C MET A 270 -8.03 -1.05 1.25
N GLU A 271 -8.71 -2.14 1.55
CA GLU A 271 -8.89 -2.60 2.93
C GLU A 271 -7.58 -3.15 3.50
N GLY A 272 -7.55 -3.35 4.81
CA GLY A 272 -6.51 -4.08 5.51
C GLY A 272 -7.11 -5.05 6.52
N PHE A 273 -6.44 -6.15 6.77
CA PHE A 273 -6.95 -7.22 7.63
C PHE A 273 -5.81 -7.82 8.43
N GLY A 274 -6.05 -8.06 9.72
CA GLY A 274 -5.13 -8.85 10.56
C GLY A 274 -5.05 -10.32 10.15
N ILE A 275 -6.01 -10.79 9.34
CA ILE A 275 -6.26 -12.18 8.91
C ILE A 275 -6.63 -13.10 10.08
N HIS A 276 -5.70 -13.24 11.01
CA HIS A 276 -5.80 -14.12 12.16
C HIS A 276 -6.88 -13.65 13.12
N THR A 277 -7.41 -14.63 13.85
CA THR A 277 -8.16 -14.33 15.07
C THR A 277 -7.15 -14.03 16.18
N PHE A 278 -7.32 -12.89 16.84
CA PHE A 278 -6.59 -12.50 18.03
C PHE A 278 -7.51 -12.60 19.26
N ARG A 279 -6.95 -12.42 20.45
CA ARG A 279 -7.70 -12.32 21.68
C ARG A 279 -7.55 -10.92 22.25
N LEU A 280 -8.66 -10.30 22.63
CA LEU A 280 -8.67 -9.09 23.45
C LEU A 280 -8.96 -9.48 24.90
N VAL A 281 -8.32 -8.77 25.83
CA VAL A 281 -8.45 -8.99 27.27
C VAL A 281 -8.90 -7.69 27.92
N ASP A 282 -10.05 -7.69 28.58
CA ASP A 282 -10.60 -6.52 29.25
C ASP A 282 -9.90 -6.23 30.60
N ALA A 283 -10.41 -5.23 31.33
CA ALA A 283 -9.84 -4.80 32.61
C ALA A 283 -10.04 -5.84 33.72
N GLU A 284 -11.12 -6.62 33.64
CA GLU A 284 -11.48 -7.70 34.56
C GLU A 284 -10.75 -9.02 34.24
N GLY A 285 -10.10 -9.10 33.06
CA GLY A 285 -9.36 -10.27 32.59
C GLY A 285 -10.21 -11.25 31.77
N ALA A 286 -11.44 -10.88 31.41
CA ALA A 286 -12.25 -11.68 30.50
C ALA A 286 -11.77 -11.48 29.06
N THR A 287 -12.00 -12.50 28.24
CA THR A 287 -11.43 -12.62 26.90
C THR A 287 -12.49 -12.58 25.82
N THR A 288 -12.16 -11.96 24.68
CA THR A 288 -13.00 -11.89 23.48
C THR A 288 -12.15 -12.18 22.26
N LEU A 289 -12.57 -13.11 21.39
CA LEU A 289 -11.87 -13.37 20.13
C LEU A 289 -12.22 -12.29 19.11
N VAL A 290 -11.24 -11.84 18.33
CA VAL A 290 -11.44 -10.75 17.37
C VAL A 290 -10.72 -10.95 16.05
N LYS A 291 -11.27 -10.38 14.97
CA LYS A 291 -10.54 -10.10 13.72
C LYS A 291 -10.47 -8.59 13.49
N PHE A 292 -9.29 -8.09 13.15
CA PHE A 292 -9.05 -6.67 12.88
C PHE A 292 -9.24 -6.33 11.40
N HIS A 293 -9.87 -5.18 11.13
CA HIS A 293 -10.20 -4.65 9.80
C HIS A 293 -9.82 -3.17 9.71
N TRP A 294 -9.19 -2.77 8.61
CA TRP A 294 -9.02 -1.38 8.19
C TRP A 294 -9.97 -1.09 7.05
N LYS A 295 -10.91 -0.17 7.25
CA LYS A 295 -11.87 0.26 6.23
C LYS A 295 -11.45 1.63 5.65
N PRO A 296 -11.06 1.72 4.36
CA PRO A 296 -10.61 2.98 3.77
C PRO A 296 -11.76 3.98 3.65
N LYS A 297 -11.52 5.25 4.02
CA LYS A 297 -12.51 6.33 3.86
C LYS A 297 -12.77 6.67 2.38
N LEU A 298 -11.80 6.42 1.51
CA LEU A 298 -11.89 6.62 0.06
C LEU A 298 -12.49 5.42 -0.69
N GLY A 299 -12.92 4.38 0.02
CA GLY A 299 -13.47 3.18 -0.58
C GLY A 299 -12.44 2.20 -1.10
N VAL A 300 -12.95 1.09 -1.64
CA VAL A 300 -12.14 0.04 -2.26
C VAL A 300 -12.21 0.21 -3.76
N HIS A 301 -11.05 0.44 -4.38
CA HIS A 301 -10.95 0.69 -5.81
C HIS A 301 -9.74 -0.02 -6.40
N SER A 302 -9.89 -0.52 -7.61
CA SER A 302 -8.90 -1.34 -8.28
C SER A 302 -8.73 -0.92 -9.73
N LEU A 303 -7.56 -1.23 -10.28
CA LEU A 303 -7.26 -1.07 -11.70
C LEU A 303 -7.97 -2.17 -12.50
N VAL A 304 -7.97 -2.03 -13.83
CA VAL A 304 -8.21 -3.16 -14.73
C VAL A 304 -6.87 -3.76 -15.17
N TRP A 305 -6.84 -5.04 -15.56
CA TRP A 305 -5.57 -5.74 -15.74
C TRP A 305 -4.66 -5.14 -16.82
N GLU A 306 -5.21 -4.77 -17.98
CA GLU A 306 -4.45 -4.11 -19.07
C GLU A 306 -3.80 -2.79 -18.59
N GLU A 307 -4.54 -1.99 -17.82
CA GLU A 307 -4.06 -0.74 -17.24
C GLU A 307 -2.90 -0.97 -16.27
N ALA A 308 -3.04 -1.95 -15.37
CA ALA A 308 -2.00 -2.33 -14.42
C ALA A 308 -0.70 -2.78 -15.12
N GLN A 309 -0.81 -3.53 -16.22
CA GLN A 309 0.33 -3.93 -17.04
C GLN A 309 1.02 -2.74 -17.72
N ILE A 310 0.26 -1.76 -18.22
CA ILE A 310 0.82 -0.54 -18.83
C ILE A 310 1.55 0.29 -17.78
N ILE A 311 0.96 0.47 -16.59
CA ILE A 311 1.58 1.22 -15.48
C ILE A 311 2.93 0.60 -15.11
N ASN A 312 3.02 -0.73 -15.01
CA ASN A 312 4.27 -1.41 -14.64
C ASN A 312 5.47 -1.05 -15.52
N GLY A 313 5.25 -0.62 -16.78
CA GLY A 313 6.29 -0.10 -17.67
C GLY A 313 6.43 1.42 -17.69
N MET A 314 5.35 2.17 -17.48
CA MET A 314 5.32 3.63 -17.57
C MET A 314 5.73 4.33 -16.26
N ASP A 315 5.23 3.83 -15.12
CA ASP A 315 5.56 4.31 -13.78
C ASP A 315 5.57 3.13 -12.80
N PRO A 316 6.68 2.38 -12.66
CA PRO A 316 6.76 1.28 -11.70
C PRO A 316 6.63 1.75 -10.24
N ASP A 317 6.67 3.06 -9.99
CA ASP A 317 6.55 3.72 -8.69
C ASP A 317 5.15 4.31 -8.43
N PHE A 318 4.13 3.88 -9.19
CA PHE A 318 2.78 4.46 -9.15
C PHE A 318 2.13 4.51 -7.76
N HIS A 319 2.15 3.42 -6.97
CA HIS A 319 1.50 3.43 -5.64
C HIS A 319 2.29 4.21 -4.61
N ARG A 320 3.64 4.15 -4.66
CA ARG A 320 4.45 4.96 -3.74
C ARG A 320 4.38 6.45 -4.05
N ARG A 321 4.29 6.82 -5.32
CA ARG A 321 4.07 8.19 -5.77
C ARG A 321 2.70 8.67 -5.33
N ASP A 322 1.64 7.89 -5.59
CA ASP A 322 0.27 8.22 -5.17
C ASP A 322 0.17 8.47 -3.66
N LEU A 323 0.82 7.64 -2.83
CA LEU A 323 0.85 7.86 -1.38
C LEU A 323 1.58 9.17 -1.00
N ALA A 324 2.78 9.38 -1.54
CA ALA A 324 3.60 10.53 -1.20
C ALA A 324 2.96 11.84 -1.66
N ASP A 325 2.47 11.86 -2.90
CA ASP A 325 1.84 13.02 -3.52
C ASP A 325 0.52 13.37 -2.85
N ALA A 326 -0.27 12.37 -2.43
CA ALA A 326 -1.51 12.62 -1.67
C ALA A 326 -1.23 13.27 -0.32
N ILE A 327 -0.17 12.86 0.38
CA ILE A 327 0.24 13.47 1.65
C ILE A 327 0.75 14.90 1.42
N GLU A 328 1.59 15.12 0.40
CA GLU A 328 2.08 16.45 0.05
C GLU A 328 0.94 17.40 -0.31
N ALA A 329 -0.07 16.91 -1.05
CA ALA A 329 -1.25 17.69 -1.42
C ALA A 329 -2.26 17.91 -0.27
N GLY A 330 -2.00 17.37 0.93
CA GLY A 330 -2.94 17.45 2.08
C GLY A 330 -4.17 16.54 1.96
N ALA A 331 -4.24 15.70 0.92
CA ALA A 331 -5.28 14.68 0.70
C ALA A 331 -4.98 13.41 1.54
N TYR A 332 -4.89 13.59 2.85
CA TYR A 332 -4.40 12.57 3.78
C TYR A 332 -5.18 11.25 3.70
N PRO A 333 -4.49 10.11 3.46
CA PRO A 333 -5.10 8.79 3.52
C PRO A 333 -5.68 8.48 4.91
N GLN A 334 -6.88 7.90 4.95
CA GLN A 334 -7.56 7.56 6.21
C GLN A 334 -8.23 6.19 6.17
N TRP A 335 -8.13 5.47 7.30
CA TRP A 335 -8.82 4.20 7.52
C TRP A 335 -9.45 4.18 8.91
N GLU A 336 -10.65 3.62 9.00
CA GLU A 336 -11.27 3.29 10.28
C GLU A 336 -10.81 1.89 10.70
N LEU A 337 -10.20 1.78 11.88
CA LEU A 337 -9.94 0.47 12.50
C LEU A 337 -11.27 -0.06 13.01
N GLY A 338 -11.57 -1.30 12.70
CA GLY A 338 -12.70 -2.02 13.26
C GLY A 338 -12.37 -3.43 13.69
N ILE A 339 -13.23 -3.97 14.53
CA ILE A 339 -13.15 -5.36 15.01
C ILE A 339 -14.45 -6.09 14.77
N GLN A 340 -14.35 -7.34 14.33
CA GLN A 340 -15.39 -8.33 14.59
C GLN A 340 -15.09 -8.97 15.93
N THR A 341 -16.12 -9.28 16.71
CA THR A 341 -15.99 -9.86 18.06
C THR A 341 -16.73 -11.19 18.14
N PHE A 342 -16.12 -12.19 18.75
CA PHE A 342 -16.67 -13.53 18.92
C PHE A 342 -16.48 -14.00 20.37
N PRO A 343 -17.37 -14.86 20.88
CA PRO A 343 -17.16 -15.52 22.16
C PRO A 343 -15.86 -16.34 22.16
N ASP A 344 -15.09 -16.25 23.25
CA ASP A 344 -13.88 -17.08 23.45
C ASP A 344 -14.27 -18.44 24.04
N THR A 345 -14.66 -19.36 23.17
CA THR A 345 -15.04 -20.73 23.54
C THR A 345 -13.84 -21.68 23.48
N PRO A 346 -13.85 -22.82 24.19
CA PRO A 346 -12.75 -23.79 24.12
C PRO A 346 -12.44 -24.32 22.72
N ASP A 347 -13.46 -24.44 21.86
CA ASP A 347 -13.29 -24.89 20.48
C ASP A 347 -12.90 -23.74 19.52
N GLN A 348 -12.96 -22.48 19.98
CA GLN A 348 -12.64 -21.27 19.22
C GLN A 348 -13.34 -21.24 17.84
N THR A 349 -14.61 -21.64 17.82
CA THR A 349 -15.46 -21.60 16.63
C THR A 349 -16.57 -20.58 16.76
N PHE A 350 -17.08 -20.11 15.62
CA PHE A 350 -18.23 -19.21 15.55
C PHE A 350 -19.08 -19.55 14.31
N GLU A 351 -20.37 -19.84 14.51
CA GLU A 351 -21.31 -20.19 13.43
C GLU A 351 -20.79 -21.32 12.51
N GLY A 352 -20.10 -22.31 13.09
CA GLY A 352 -19.50 -23.43 12.36
C GLY A 352 -18.19 -23.12 11.64
N ILE A 353 -17.66 -21.89 11.76
CA ILE A 353 -16.37 -21.49 11.23
C ILE A 353 -15.32 -21.68 12.33
N ASP A 354 -14.24 -22.38 11.98
CA ASP A 354 -13.05 -22.45 12.84
C ASP A 354 -12.27 -21.15 12.76
N LEU A 355 -12.20 -20.41 13.87
CA LEU A 355 -11.56 -19.09 13.90
C LEU A 355 -10.04 -19.18 13.85
N LEU A 356 -9.46 -20.36 14.05
CA LEU A 356 -8.01 -20.60 13.96
C LEU A 356 -7.56 -20.88 12.53
N ASP A 357 -8.49 -21.07 11.58
CA ASP A 357 -8.17 -21.26 10.17
C ASP A 357 -7.97 -19.89 9.46
N PRO A 358 -6.73 -19.52 9.08
CA PRO A 358 -6.46 -18.25 8.42
C PRO A 358 -6.94 -18.23 6.96
N THR A 359 -7.43 -19.34 6.40
CA THR A 359 -8.00 -19.41 5.05
C THR A 359 -9.49 -19.03 5.03
N ASN A 360 -10.10 -18.80 6.20
CA ASN A 360 -11.51 -18.51 6.36
C ASN A 360 -11.79 -17.07 6.86
N ILE A 361 -12.81 -16.45 6.28
CA ILE A 361 -13.41 -15.21 6.80
C ILE A 361 -14.58 -15.51 7.72
N VAL A 362 -14.93 -14.56 8.58
CA VAL A 362 -16.29 -14.49 9.12
C VAL A 362 -17.05 -13.42 8.33
N PRO A 363 -18.12 -13.77 7.58
CA PRO A 363 -18.92 -12.79 6.86
C PRO A 363 -19.42 -11.66 7.77
N GLU A 364 -19.44 -10.43 7.25
CA GLU A 364 -19.91 -9.27 8.02
C GLU A 364 -21.40 -9.37 8.38
N GLU A 365 -22.16 -10.17 7.62
CA GLU A 365 -23.57 -10.47 7.89
C GLU A 365 -23.76 -11.34 9.14
N LEU A 366 -22.75 -12.13 9.54
CA LEU A 366 -22.78 -12.92 10.78
C LEU A 366 -22.20 -12.13 11.97
N ALA A 367 -21.15 -11.34 11.72
CA ALA A 367 -20.52 -10.50 12.71
C ALA A 367 -20.12 -9.15 12.09
N PRO A 368 -20.85 -8.06 12.34
CA PRO A 368 -20.54 -6.76 11.74
C PRO A 368 -19.24 -6.20 12.28
N VAL A 369 -18.49 -5.48 11.44
CA VAL A 369 -17.27 -4.78 11.83
C VAL A 369 -17.64 -3.54 12.66
N GLN A 370 -17.20 -3.50 13.91
CA GLN A 370 -17.43 -2.40 14.84
C GLN A 370 -16.25 -1.42 14.82
N PRO A 371 -16.46 -0.12 14.55
CA PRO A 371 -15.37 0.85 14.47
C PRO A 371 -14.82 1.23 15.85
N ILE A 372 -13.49 1.26 15.98
CA ILE A 372 -12.77 1.48 17.24
C ILE A 372 -11.69 2.58 17.19
N GLY A 373 -11.36 3.11 16.01
CA GLY A 373 -10.50 4.28 15.90
C GLY A 373 -10.24 4.72 14.46
N LEU A 374 -9.54 5.85 14.30
CA LEU A 374 -9.21 6.44 13.01
C LEU A 374 -7.69 6.55 12.83
N LEU A 375 -7.19 5.98 11.74
CA LEU A 375 -5.83 6.19 11.23
C LEU A 375 -5.85 7.35 10.23
N THR A 376 -4.94 8.32 10.38
CA THR A 376 -4.64 9.35 9.37
C THR A 376 -3.14 9.38 9.11
N LEU A 377 -2.73 9.17 7.86
CA LEU A 377 -1.33 9.32 7.43
C LEU A 377 -1.11 10.73 6.93
N ASN A 378 -0.16 11.45 7.51
CA ASN A 378 -0.04 12.89 7.33
C ASN A 378 1.38 13.42 7.13
N ALA A 379 2.39 12.54 7.12
CA ALA A 379 3.75 12.94 6.77
C ALA A 379 4.52 11.83 6.04
N ASN A 380 5.24 12.24 5.00
CA ASN A 380 6.22 11.43 4.29
C ASN A 380 7.49 11.27 5.15
N PRO A 381 8.26 10.19 4.95
CA PRO A 381 9.56 10.05 5.59
C PRO A 381 10.54 11.11 5.07
N SER A 382 11.43 11.57 5.93
CA SER A 382 12.54 12.45 5.55
C SER A 382 13.64 11.69 4.82
N ASN A 383 13.83 10.40 5.13
CA ASN A 383 14.74 9.51 4.44
C ASN A 383 14.14 8.11 4.30
N TYR A 384 13.89 7.69 3.05
CA TYR A 384 13.29 6.40 2.75
C TYR A 384 14.09 5.22 3.31
N PHE A 385 15.42 5.22 3.21
CA PHE A 385 16.23 4.09 3.69
C PHE A 385 16.20 4.01 5.22
N ALA A 386 16.48 5.12 5.89
CA ALA A 386 16.59 5.18 7.35
C ALA A 386 15.28 4.77 8.06
N GLU A 387 14.14 5.06 7.43
CA GLU A 387 12.81 4.90 8.02
C GLU A 387 12.06 3.73 7.37
N THR A 388 11.71 3.83 6.09
CA THR A 388 10.91 2.83 5.38
C THR A 388 11.64 1.51 5.18
N GLU A 389 12.93 1.54 4.83
CA GLU A 389 13.67 0.31 4.61
C GLU A 389 14.03 -0.37 5.94
N GLN A 390 14.47 0.38 6.94
CA GLN A 390 14.93 -0.19 8.21
C GLN A 390 13.84 -0.47 9.25
N VAL A 391 12.60 0.00 9.06
CA VAL A 391 11.52 -0.35 10.00
C VAL A 391 11.34 -1.87 10.11
N ALA A 392 11.20 -2.38 11.33
CA ALA A 392 10.96 -3.78 11.64
C ALA A 392 9.57 -3.90 12.28
N PHE A 393 8.65 -4.50 11.53
CA PHE A 393 7.35 -4.91 12.05
C PHE A 393 7.42 -6.35 12.56
N HIS A 394 6.63 -6.70 13.56
CA HIS A 394 6.55 -8.06 14.08
C HIS A 394 5.21 -8.31 14.79
N PRO A 395 4.40 -9.31 14.38
CA PRO A 395 3.11 -9.57 15.05
C PRO A 395 3.21 -10.01 16.51
N GLY A 396 4.41 -10.30 17.03
CA GLY A 396 4.66 -10.55 18.46
C GLY A 396 5.01 -9.29 19.26
N HIS A 397 5.07 -8.11 18.63
CA HIS A 397 5.02 -6.84 19.36
C HIS A 397 3.58 -6.60 19.83
N LEU A 398 3.30 -7.04 21.06
CA LEU A 398 2.01 -6.97 21.72
C LEU A 398 2.04 -5.96 22.88
N VAL A 399 0.86 -5.55 23.33
CA VAL A 399 0.65 -4.65 24.47
C VAL A 399 -0.44 -5.22 25.39
N PRO A 400 -0.48 -4.85 26.68
CA PRO A 400 -1.51 -5.33 27.59
C PRO A 400 -2.92 -5.16 27.00
N GLY A 401 -3.72 -6.23 27.04
CA GLY A 401 -5.08 -6.22 26.49
C GLY A 401 -5.24 -6.79 25.09
N ILE A 402 -4.14 -7.17 24.42
CA ILE A 402 -4.13 -7.91 23.16
C ILE A 402 -3.25 -9.15 23.33
N ASP A 403 -3.76 -10.31 22.95
CA ASP A 403 -3.07 -11.60 23.04
C ASP A 403 -3.30 -12.42 21.76
N ILE A 404 -2.57 -13.51 21.61
CA ILE A 404 -2.61 -14.40 20.45
C ILE A 404 -3.63 -15.53 20.63
N THR A 405 -3.87 -16.28 19.55
CA THR A 405 -4.63 -17.53 19.55
C THR A 405 -3.76 -18.69 19.05
N ASP A 406 -4.30 -19.90 19.05
CA ASP A 406 -3.62 -21.11 18.60
C ASP A 406 -3.61 -21.28 17.06
N ASP A 407 -3.86 -20.20 16.31
CA ASP A 407 -3.71 -20.18 14.85
C ASP A 407 -2.27 -20.62 14.47
N PRO A 408 -2.12 -21.76 13.75
CA PRO A 408 -0.80 -22.33 13.50
C PRO A 408 0.04 -21.50 12.52
N LEU A 409 -0.60 -20.68 11.67
CA LEU A 409 0.10 -19.73 10.82
C LEU A 409 0.61 -18.54 11.64
N LEU A 410 -0.23 -17.96 12.51
CA LEU A 410 0.19 -16.85 13.39
C LEU A 410 1.38 -17.28 14.25
N THR A 411 1.29 -18.47 14.86
CA THR A 411 2.32 -18.99 15.78
C THR A 411 3.71 -19.04 15.13
N GLY A 412 3.84 -19.55 13.91
CA GLY A 412 5.14 -19.57 13.23
C GLY A 412 5.63 -18.18 12.80
N ARG A 413 4.72 -17.23 12.53
CA ARG A 413 5.09 -15.83 12.29
C ARG A 413 5.72 -15.17 13.53
N LEU A 414 5.32 -15.58 14.73
CA LEU A 414 5.92 -15.06 15.98
C LEU A 414 7.42 -15.39 16.07
N PHE A 415 7.85 -16.53 15.53
CA PHE A 415 9.28 -16.85 15.42
C PHE A 415 9.97 -16.06 14.31
N SER A 416 9.43 -16.13 13.09
CA SER A 416 10.12 -15.69 11.87
C SER A 416 10.48 -14.19 11.87
N TYR A 417 9.58 -13.34 12.36
CA TYR A 417 9.75 -11.89 12.28
C TYR A 417 10.77 -11.35 13.27
N LEU A 418 11.11 -12.10 14.33
CA LEU A 418 12.22 -11.76 15.22
C LEU A 418 13.56 -12.20 14.60
N ASP A 419 13.61 -13.44 14.11
CA ASP A 419 14.81 -14.06 13.52
C ASP A 419 15.32 -13.30 12.28
N THR A 420 14.43 -12.97 11.34
CA THR A 420 14.82 -12.39 10.04
C THR A 420 15.52 -11.03 10.17
N GLN A 421 15.35 -10.32 11.29
CA GLN A 421 15.99 -9.02 11.50
C GLN A 421 17.50 -9.14 11.74
N ILE A 422 17.98 -10.30 12.21
CA ILE A 422 19.40 -10.50 12.53
C ILE A 422 20.28 -10.34 11.29
N SER A 423 19.88 -10.92 10.16
CA SER A 423 20.60 -10.75 8.89
C SER A 423 20.25 -9.43 8.21
N ARG A 424 18.96 -9.07 8.17
CA ARG A 424 18.47 -7.89 7.46
C ARG A 424 19.01 -6.58 8.04
N LEU A 425 19.05 -6.46 9.36
CA LEU A 425 19.45 -5.26 10.09
C LEU A 425 20.77 -5.44 10.86
N GLY A 426 21.52 -6.50 10.56
CA GLY A 426 22.91 -6.69 10.98
C GLY A 426 23.12 -7.10 12.44
N GLY A 427 22.06 -7.36 13.22
CA GLY A 427 22.22 -7.88 14.58
C GLY A 427 21.00 -7.71 15.49
N PRO A 428 21.16 -7.99 16.79
CA PRO A 428 20.05 -8.03 17.75
C PRO A 428 19.58 -6.64 18.23
N ASN A 429 20.31 -5.57 17.95
CA ASN A 429 19.99 -4.21 18.41
C ASN A 429 19.09 -3.44 17.42
N PHE A 430 18.36 -4.12 16.53
CA PHE A 430 17.52 -3.46 15.51
C PHE A 430 16.43 -2.56 16.09
N ALA A 431 15.98 -2.83 17.32
CA ALA A 431 15.02 -1.99 18.06
C ALA A 431 15.58 -0.60 18.42
N GLN A 432 16.91 -0.42 18.37
CA GLN A 432 17.56 0.87 18.66
C GLN A 432 17.72 1.76 17.42
N ILE A 433 17.41 1.26 16.22
CA ILE A 433 17.34 2.09 15.01
C ILE A 433 16.20 3.10 15.21
N PRO A 434 16.37 4.40 14.91
CA PRO A 434 15.42 5.45 15.29
C PRO A 434 13.95 5.15 15.01
N ILE A 435 13.60 4.69 13.81
CA ILE A 435 12.21 4.35 13.46
C ILE A 435 11.61 3.18 14.26
N ASN A 436 12.45 2.34 14.87
CA ASN A 436 12.02 1.17 15.66
C ASN A 436 12.01 1.44 17.17
N ARG A 437 12.48 2.61 17.63
CA ARG A 437 12.55 2.93 19.05
C ARG A 437 11.13 3.01 19.63
N THR A 438 10.94 2.39 20.79
CA THR A 438 9.69 2.50 21.53
C THR A 438 9.54 3.90 22.13
N HIS A 439 8.29 4.36 22.29
CA HIS A 439 7.96 5.60 23.01
C HIS A 439 7.67 5.34 24.50
N ALA A 440 7.76 4.08 24.94
CA ALA A 440 7.67 3.69 26.34
C ALA A 440 9.08 3.47 26.96
N PRO A 441 9.26 3.71 28.27
CA PRO A 441 10.55 3.49 28.93
C PRO A 441 11.04 2.04 28.83
N VAL A 442 12.33 1.86 28.50
CA VAL A 442 13.00 0.55 28.49
C VAL A 442 13.99 0.46 29.65
N ASN A 443 13.84 -0.58 30.46
CA ASN A 443 14.81 -0.94 31.50
C ASN A 443 14.92 -2.46 31.57
N ASP A 444 15.84 -3.02 30.78
CA ASP A 444 16.05 -4.45 30.60
C ASP A 444 17.46 -4.90 31.06
N MET A 445 17.73 -6.20 30.86
CA MET A 445 19.02 -6.83 31.16
C MET A 445 19.76 -7.34 29.91
N LEU A 446 19.35 -6.93 28.71
CA LEU A 446 20.02 -7.29 27.44
C LEU A 446 21.26 -6.42 27.24
N ARG A 447 22.41 -7.01 26.88
CA ARG A 447 23.69 -6.28 26.74
C ARG A 447 24.44 -6.66 25.47
N ASP A 448 25.41 -5.83 25.11
CA ASP A 448 26.32 -5.99 23.98
C ASP A 448 25.59 -6.03 22.62
N GLY A 449 26.00 -6.93 21.72
CA GLY A 449 25.47 -7.06 20.37
C GLY A 449 26.05 -6.05 19.36
N MET A 450 25.91 -6.36 18.07
CA MET A 450 26.37 -5.50 16.98
C MET A 450 25.66 -4.14 17.03
N HIS A 451 26.40 -3.05 16.80
CA HIS A 451 25.89 -1.67 16.76
C HIS A 451 25.09 -1.25 18.01
N GLN A 452 25.53 -1.66 19.21
CA GLN A 452 24.97 -1.16 20.47
C GLN A 452 25.12 0.37 20.57
N THR A 453 24.01 1.09 20.63
CA THR A 453 24.00 2.57 20.72
C THR A 453 23.59 3.07 22.11
N ALA A 454 22.97 2.22 22.94
CA ALA A 454 22.69 2.54 24.32
C ALA A 454 23.94 2.33 25.21
N VAL A 455 24.18 3.25 26.14
CA VAL A 455 25.20 3.09 27.19
C VAL A 455 24.49 2.78 28.51
N HIS A 456 24.24 1.49 28.74
CA HIS A 456 23.64 1.00 29.98
C HIS A 456 24.55 1.26 31.19
N ARG A 457 23.96 1.67 32.31
CA ARG A 457 24.65 1.87 33.60
C ARG A 457 24.31 0.73 34.57
N GLY A 458 25.13 0.56 35.60
CA GLY A 458 25.00 -0.53 36.58
C GLY A 458 25.98 -1.68 36.30
N VAL A 459 26.08 -2.61 37.24
CA VAL A 459 27.06 -3.72 37.21
C VAL A 459 26.41 -5.11 37.21
N ALA A 460 25.10 -5.20 37.37
CA ALA A 460 24.37 -6.45 37.53
C ALA A 460 23.17 -6.59 36.56
N PRO A 461 23.42 -6.86 35.27
CA PRO A 461 22.38 -7.17 34.29
C PRO A 461 21.86 -8.62 34.45
N TYR A 462 21.47 -9.00 35.67
CA TYR A 462 20.94 -10.32 36.00
C TYR A 462 20.02 -10.26 37.21
N ARG A 463 19.23 -11.31 37.42
CA ARG A 463 18.37 -11.46 38.61
C ARG A 463 18.46 -12.84 39.27
N PRO A 464 18.23 -12.90 40.59
CA PRO A 464 18.18 -11.77 41.52
C PRO A 464 19.58 -11.12 41.67
N ASN A 465 19.64 -9.83 42.02
CA ASN A 465 20.90 -9.14 42.30
C ASN A 465 20.77 -8.20 43.50
N SER A 466 21.88 -7.90 44.19
CA SER A 466 21.94 -6.88 45.26
C SER A 466 22.84 -5.70 44.90
N LEU A 467 23.73 -5.85 43.92
CA LEU A 467 24.69 -4.81 43.52
C LEU A 467 24.00 -3.59 42.89
N ASP A 468 22.91 -3.79 42.16
CA ASP A 468 22.09 -2.72 41.58
C ASP A 468 20.74 -2.60 42.33
N GLY A 469 20.72 -2.94 43.63
CA GLY A 469 19.52 -2.83 44.48
C GLY A 469 18.34 -3.69 44.02
N GLY A 470 18.60 -4.74 43.23
CA GLY A 470 17.59 -5.61 42.64
C GLY A 470 16.95 -5.08 41.35
N CYS A 471 17.25 -3.86 40.89
CA CYS A 471 16.63 -3.29 39.69
C CYS A 471 17.09 -3.96 38.38
N PRO A 472 16.34 -3.74 37.27
CA PRO A 472 14.91 -3.36 37.20
C PRO A 472 13.97 -4.37 37.87
N PHE A 473 12.81 -3.95 38.36
CA PHE A 473 11.79 -4.83 38.96
C PHE A 473 10.78 -5.41 37.96
N GLN A 474 10.22 -6.58 38.28
CA GLN A 474 9.09 -7.14 37.55
C GLN A 474 7.85 -6.31 37.84
N ALA A 475 7.08 -6.00 36.80
CA ALA A 475 5.78 -5.35 36.91
C ALA A 475 4.68 -6.40 37.15
N GLY A 476 3.56 -5.98 37.75
CA GLY A 476 2.35 -6.78 37.89
C GLY A 476 1.18 -6.19 37.10
N ALA A 477 0.04 -6.89 37.08
CA ALA A 477 -1.16 -6.43 36.36
C ALA A 477 -1.60 -5.00 36.76
N ALA A 478 -1.53 -4.67 38.06
CA ALA A 478 -1.90 -3.35 38.58
C ALA A 478 -0.97 -2.19 38.10
N THR A 479 0.19 -2.52 37.52
CA THR A 479 1.16 -1.55 37.00
C THR A 479 1.30 -1.64 35.48
N GLY A 480 0.30 -2.19 34.78
CA GLY A 480 0.29 -2.25 33.31
C GLY A 480 1.24 -3.30 32.70
N ALA A 481 1.61 -4.35 33.45
CA ALA A 481 2.40 -5.44 32.87
C ALA A 481 1.60 -6.18 31.79
N TYR A 482 2.29 -6.64 30.73
CA TYR A 482 1.77 -7.69 29.88
C TYR A 482 1.69 -8.98 30.72
N VAL A 483 0.47 -9.39 31.04
CA VAL A 483 0.18 -10.63 31.75
C VAL A 483 -0.70 -11.45 30.83
N GLU A 484 -0.19 -12.61 30.43
CA GLU A 484 -0.89 -13.56 29.57
C GLU A 484 -2.22 -13.94 30.21
N ALA A 485 -3.30 -13.94 29.41
CA ALA A 485 -4.57 -14.47 29.89
C ALA A 485 -4.42 -15.99 30.07
N PRO A 486 -4.75 -16.55 31.24
CA PRO A 486 -4.68 -18.00 31.41
C PRO A 486 -5.76 -18.66 30.54
N VAL A 487 -5.34 -19.38 29.51
CA VAL A 487 -6.20 -20.18 28.64
C VAL A 487 -5.98 -21.66 28.96
N GLU A 488 -7.05 -22.41 29.21
CA GLU A 488 -6.95 -23.85 29.41
C GLU A 488 -6.64 -24.53 28.08
N ILE A 489 -5.53 -25.27 28.04
CA ILE A 489 -5.18 -26.12 26.90
C ILE A 489 -5.83 -27.48 27.14
N PRO A 490 -6.77 -27.94 26.29
CA PRO A 490 -7.40 -29.24 26.44
C PRO A 490 -6.37 -30.38 26.44
N ALA A 491 -6.66 -31.46 27.17
CA ALA A 491 -5.80 -32.64 27.20
C ALA A 491 -5.61 -33.22 25.78
N ALA A 492 -4.39 -33.12 25.26
CA ALA A 492 -4.05 -33.44 23.88
C ALA A 492 -2.76 -34.26 23.76
N THR A 493 -2.52 -34.81 22.57
CA THR A 493 -1.27 -35.51 22.20
C THR A 493 -0.46 -34.62 21.26
N LYS A 494 0.87 -34.57 21.42
CA LYS A 494 1.76 -33.89 20.47
C LYS A 494 1.67 -34.58 19.11
N THR A 495 1.21 -33.87 18.07
CA THR A 495 1.04 -34.43 16.72
C THR A 495 1.48 -33.43 15.64
N ARG A 496 1.56 -33.92 14.39
CA ARG A 496 1.68 -33.10 13.17
C ARG A 496 0.45 -33.39 12.30
N LYS A 497 -0.70 -32.82 12.68
CA LYS A 497 -2.00 -33.03 12.04
C LYS A 497 -2.78 -31.72 12.03
N ALA A 498 -3.48 -31.45 10.93
CA ALA A 498 -4.53 -30.43 10.90
C ALA A 498 -5.83 -31.01 11.46
N PRO A 499 -6.70 -30.20 12.08
CA PRO A 499 -8.03 -30.63 12.49
C PRO A 499 -8.92 -30.86 11.25
N ALA A 500 -9.99 -31.66 11.40
CA ALA A 500 -10.93 -31.89 10.31
C ALA A 500 -11.74 -30.64 9.93
N SER A 501 -11.88 -29.68 10.85
CA SER A 501 -12.54 -28.39 10.64
C SER A 501 -11.86 -27.53 9.57
N PHE A 502 -10.57 -27.76 9.31
CA PHE A 502 -9.78 -27.04 8.31
C PHE A 502 -9.93 -27.65 6.89
N ALA A 503 -10.67 -28.75 6.72
CA ALA A 503 -10.67 -29.51 5.46
C ALA A 503 -11.60 -28.94 4.36
N ASP A 504 -12.49 -27.99 4.68
CA ASP A 504 -13.34 -27.34 3.69
C ASP A 504 -12.61 -26.18 3.03
N HIS A 505 -12.20 -26.38 1.79
CA HIS A 505 -11.41 -25.40 1.04
C HIS A 505 -12.21 -24.67 -0.05
N PHE A 506 -13.49 -25.00 -0.24
CA PHE A 506 -14.28 -24.54 -1.39
C PHE A 506 -15.49 -23.70 -1.02
N SER A 507 -16.10 -23.90 0.16
CA SER A 507 -17.33 -23.16 0.53
C SER A 507 -17.10 -21.65 0.58
N GLN A 508 -16.00 -21.19 1.17
CA GLN A 508 -15.70 -19.76 1.29
C GLN A 508 -15.24 -19.15 -0.04
N ALA A 509 -14.49 -19.90 -0.85
CA ALA A 509 -14.16 -19.49 -2.21
C ALA A 509 -15.44 -19.30 -3.06
N ARG A 510 -16.38 -20.26 -2.97
CA ARG A 510 -17.67 -20.17 -3.64
C ARG A 510 -18.49 -18.98 -3.15
N ARG A 511 -18.53 -18.72 -1.84
CA ARG A 511 -19.18 -17.52 -1.28
C ARG A 511 -18.60 -16.25 -1.89
N PHE A 512 -17.27 -16.12 -1.94
CA PHE A 512 -16.62 -14.96 -2.55
C PHE A 512 -17.04 -14.80 -4.02
N TRP A 513 -16.94 -15.86 -4.83
CA TRP A 513 -17.38 -15.85 -6.23
C TRP A 513 -18.84 -15.39 -6.41
N LEU A 514 -19.76 -15.97 -5.62
CA LEU A 514 -21.18 -15.63 -5.70
C LEU A 514 -21.47 -14.18 -5.26
N SER A 515 -20.59 -13.59 -4.46
CA SER A 515 -20.69 -12.19 -3.98
C SER A 515 -20.24 -11.15 -4.99
N MET A 516 -19.54 -11.56 -6.05
CA MET A 516 -19.03 -10.66 -7.08
C MET A 516 -20.14 -10.21 -8.02
N THR A 517 -20.12 -8.93 -8.38
CA THR A 517 -20.94 -8.39 -9.47
C THR A 517 -20.54 -8.98 -10.83
N PRO A 518 -21.39 -8.92 -11.86
CA PRO A 518 -21.04 -9.45 -13.18
C PRO A 518 -19.69 -8.94 -13.75
N PRO A 519 -19.34 -7.64 -13.71
CA PRO A 519 -18.02 -7.18 -14.16
C PRO A 519 -16.85 -7.77 -13.34
N GLU A 520 -17.00 -7.89 -12.02
CA GLU A 520 -15.98 -8.51 -11.16
C GLU A 520 -15.78 -9.99 -11.49
N ARG A 521 -16.87 -10.71 -11.83
CA ARG A 521 -16.80 -12.11 -12.27
C ARG A 521 -16.04 -12.25 -13.59
N GLU A 522 -16.30 -11.40 -14.57
CA GLU A 522 -15.55 -11.40 -15.84
C GLU A 522 -14.07 -11.13 -15.62
N HIS A 523 -13.72 -10.19 -14.74
CA HIS A 523 -12.32 -9.88 -14.44
C HIS A 523 -11.61 -11.06 -13.77
N ILE A 524 -12.28 -11.77 -12.86
CA ILE A 524 -11.74 -13.00 -12.24
C ILE A 524 -11.51 -14.08 -13.30
N ILE A 525 -12.50 -14.36 -14.16
CA ILE A 525 -12.38 -15.32 -15.26
C ILE A 525 -11.18 -14.95 -16.14
N ALA A 526 -11.12 -13.69 -16.58
CA ALA A 526 -10.05 -13.19 -17.44
C ALA A 526 -8.67 -13.29 -16.77
N ALA A 527 -8.57 -13.08 -15.46
CA ALA A 527 -7.33 -13.21 -14.71
C ALA A 527 -6.86 -14.68 -14.67
N TYR A 528 -7.75 -15.63 -14.33
CA TYR A 528 -7.42 -17.06 -14.37
C TYR A 528 -7.00 -17.51 -15.76
N THR A 529 -7.77 -17.14 -16.80
CA THR A 529 -7.44 -17.46 -18.19
C THR A 529 -6.09 -16.86 -18.58
N PHE A 530 -5.82 -15.59 -18.23
CA PHE A 530 -4.56 -14.94 -18.52
C PHE A 530 -3.39 -15.68 -17.86
N GLU A 531 -3.44 -15.95 -16.56
CA GLU A 531 -2.33 -16.57 -15.86
C GLU A 531 -2.09 -18.02 -16.28
N LEU A 532 -3.16 -18.84 -16.35
CA LEU A 532 -3.04 -20.24 -16.76
C LEU A 532 -2.63 -20.38 -18.24
N SER A 533 -2.91 -19.40 -19.09
CA SER A 533 -2.40 -19.38 -20.48
C SER A 533 -0.88 -19.24 -20.54
N LYS A 534 -0.24 -18.70 -19.50
CA LYS A 534 1.22 -18.57 -19.38
C LYS A 534 1.89 -19.83 -18.83
N CYS A 535 1.13 -20.73 -18.19
CA CYS A 535 1.66 -22.03 -17.80
C CYS A 535 1.97 -22.87 -19.04
N TYR A 536 3.10 -23.56 -19.00
CA TYR A 536 3.52 -24.47 -20.06
C TYR A 536 2.83 -25.84 -19.94
N GLU A 537 2.81 -26.41 -18.73
CA GLU A 537 2.36 -27.77 -18.47
C GLU A 537 0.83 -27.89 -18.50
N GLN A 538 0.35 -28.70 -19.44
CA GLN A 538 -1.08 -28.97 -19.64
C GLN A 538 -1.74 -29.57 -18.39
N ALA A 539 -1.04 -30.44 -17.67
CA ALA A 539 -1.55 -31.08 -16.46
C ALA A 539 -1.81 -30.07 -15.32
N ILE A 540 -1.12 -28.93 -15.28
CA ILE A 540 -1.38 -27.86 -14.32
C ILE A 540 -2.71 -27.17 -14.65
N LYS A 541 -2.93 -26.85 -15.93
CA LYS A 541 -4.17 -26.21 -16.41
C LYS A 541 -5.39 -27.09 -16.12
N GLU A 542 -5.30 -28.37 -16.44
CA GLU A 542 -6.38 -29.33 -16.18
C GLU A 542 -6.67 -29.50 -14.69
N ARG A 543 -5.64 -29.51 -13.83
CA ARG A 543 -5.83 -29.53 -12.37
C ARG A 543 -6.46 -28.25 -11.86
N ALA A 544 -6.07 -27.08 -12.39
CA ALA A 544 -6.71 -25.81 -12.05
C ALA A 544 -8.20 -25.83 -12.37
N LEU A 545 -8.59 -26.34 -13.54
CA LEU A 545 -10.01 -26.47 -13.90
C LEU A 545 -10.76 -27.41 -12.94
N ARG A 546 -10.14 -28.49 -12.44
CA ARG A 546 -10.77 -29.35 -11.42
C ARG A 546 -10.99 -28.63 -10.10
N VAL A 547 -10.03 -27.80 -9.66
CA VAL A 547 -10.18 -26.96 -8.47
C VAL A 547 -11.32 -25.95 -8.68
N LEU A 548 -11.37 -25.28 -9.84
CA LEU A 548 -12.44 -24.32 -10.16
C LEU A 548 -13.81 -24.99 -10.25
N ALA A 549 -13.90 -26.22 -10.78
CA ALA A 549 -15.14 -26.98 -10.84
C ALA A 549 -15.73 -27.25 -9.45
N ASN A 550 -14.90 -27.36 -8.40
CA ASN A 550 -15.37 -27.52 -7.02
C ASN A 550 -15.79 -26.17 -6.38
N ILE A 551 -15.41 -25.04 -6.98
CA ILE A 551 -15.89 -23.71 -6.56
C ILE A 551 -17.24 -23.42 -7.21
N ASP A 552 -17.30 -23.40 -8.54
CA ASP A 552 -18.50 -23.07 -9.31
C ASP A 552 -18.42 -23.50 -10.79
N THR A 553 -19.55 -23.94 -11.32
CA THR A 553 -19.67 -24.43 -12.71
C THR A 553 -19.42 -23.31 -13.74
N GLN A 554 -20.01 -22.13 -13.57
CA GLN A 554 -19.86 -21.03 -14.54
C GLN A 554 -18.41 -20.56 -14.58
N LEU A 555 -17.77 -20.37 -13.42
CA LEU A 555 -16.36 -20.01 -13.34
C LEU A 555 -15.47 -21.01 -14.08
N CYS A 556 -15.68 -22.31 -13.85
CA CYS A 556 -14.90 -23.37 -14.50
C CYS A 556 -15.10 -23.38 -16.02
N GLU A 557 -16.35 -23.33 -16.48
CA GLU A 557 -16.70 -23.40 -17.90
C GLU A 557 -16.12 -22.23 -18.69
N GLU A 558 -16.23 -21.01 -18.17
CA GLU A 558 -15.72 -19.81 -18.85
C GLU A 558 -14.18 -19.79 -18.89
N VAL A 559 -13.50 -20.18 -17.80
CA VAL A 559 -12.03 -20.30 -17.80
C VAL A 559 -11.58 -21.41 -18.75
N ALA A 560 -12.26 -22.56 -18.76
CA ALA A 560 -11.97 -23.68 -19.67
C ALA A 560 -12.12 -23.27 -21.13
N ALA A 561 -13.19 -22.53 -21.46
CA ALA A 561 -13.41 -21.97 -22.79
C ALA A 561 -12.27 -21.02 -23.20
N GLY A 562 -11.86 -20.12 -22.31
CA GLY A 562 -10.71 -19.22 -22.54
C GLY A 562 -9.38 -19.93 -22.75
N LEU A 563 -9.20 -21.13 -22.16
CA LEU A 563 -8.01 -21.98 -22.33
C LEU A 563 -8.13 -22.94 -23.51
N GLY A 564 -9.30 -23.07 -24.15
CA GLY A 564 -9.57 -24.05 -25.19
C GLY A 564 -9.57 -25.50 -24.69
N LEU A 565 -9.98 -25.72 -23.44
CA LEU A 565 -10.00 -27.03 -22.78
C LEU A 565 -11.43 -27.44 -22.39
N PRO A 566 -11.72 -28.74 -22.22
CA PRO A 566 -13.00 -29.19 -21.69
C PRO A 566 -13.13 -28.83 -20.20
N ALA A 567 -14.30 -28.35 -19.78
CA ALA A 567 -14.61 -28.15 -18.38
C ALA A 567 -14.87 -29.50 -17.68
N PRO A 568 -14.13 -29.86 -16.63
CA PRO A 568 -14.42 -31.05 -15.83
C PRO A 568 -15.66 -30.85 -14.97
N GLU A 569 -16.32 -31.96 -14.61
CA GLU A 569 -17.34 -31.96 -13.55
C GLU A 569 -16.68 -31.79 -12.17
N ALA A 570 -17.43 -31.21 -11.23
CA ALA A 570 -17.01 -31.11 -9.83
C ALA A 570 -16.79 -32.49 -9.24
N SER A 571 -15.70 -32.68 -8.51
CA SER A 571 -15.41 -33.95 -7.82
C SER A 571 -16.18 -34.11 -6.50
N GLU A 572 -16.73 -33.01 -5.99
CA GLU A 572 -17.56 -32.95 -4.79
C GLU A 572 -18.79 -32.09 -5.01
N ALA A 573 -19.78 -32.20 -4.12
CA ALA A 573 -20.98 -31.39 -4.21
C ALA A 573 -20.66 -29.92 -3.92
N LEU A 574 -21.11 -29.03 -4.81
CA LEU A 574 -20.95 -27.58 -4.61
C LEU A 574 -21.63 -27.15 -3.31
N ALA A 575 -20.92 -26.37 -2.51
CA ALA A 575 -21.44 -25.86 -1.25
C ALA A 575 -22.68 -24.97 -1.46
N SER A 576 -23.69 -25.14 -0.61
CA SER A 576 -24.82 -24.22 -0.53
C SER A 576 -24.46 -23.08 0.42
N VAL A 577 -24.05 -21.94 -0.14
CA VAL A 577 -23.59 -20.77 0.61
C VAL A 577 -24.31 -19.51 0.13
N GLU A 578 -24.71 -18.68 1.08
CA GLU A 578 -25.24 -17.34 0.78
C GLU A 578 -24.10 -16.38 0.41
N PRO A 579 -24.30 -15.49 -0.58
CA PRO A 579 -23.33 -14.45 -0.91
C PRO A 579 -23.22 -13.42 0.22
N SER A 580 -22.05 -12.79 0.32
CA SER A 580 -21.73 -11.70 1.24
C SER A 580 -21.44 -10.42 0.44
N PRO A 581 -22.45 -9.55 0.24
CA PRO A 581 -22.29 -8.32 -0.55
C PRO A 581 -21.18 -7.38 -0.06
N ALA A 582 -20.74 -7.51 1.20
CA ALA A 582 -19.62 -6.74 1.75
C ALA A 582 -18.28 -7.03 1.03
N LEU A 583 -18.16 -8.16 0.32
CA LEU A 583 -16.91 -8.55 -0.35
C LEU A 583 -16.67 -7.81 -1.68
N SER A 584 -17.75 -7.42 -2.37
CA SER A 584 -17.68 -6.67 -3.63
C SER A 584 -17.20 -5.23 -3.42
N GLN A 585 -16.42 -4.71 -4.37
CA GLN A 585 -15.97 -3.32 -4.38
C GLN A 585 -16.88 -2.39 -5.20
N ILE A 586 -17.81 -2.94 -6.00
CA ILE A 586 -18.68 -2.19 -6.92
C ILE A 586 -20.05 -1.92 -6.27
N GLY A 587 -20.65 -0.75 -6.56
CA GLY A 587 -22.02 -0.43 -6.17
C GLY A 587 -22.16 0.63 -5.06
N ARG A 588 -21.07 1.30 -4.69
CA ARG A 588 -21.06 2.42 -3.73
C ARG A 588 -20.37 3.64 -4.34
N SER A 589 -20.72 4.83 -3.83
CA SER A 589 -20.07 6.10 -4.18
C SER A 589 -19.11 6.54 -3.07
N TRP A 590 -17.98 7.13 -3.44
CA TRP A 590 -16.90 7.48 -2.51
C TRP A 590 -16.35 8.90 -2.74
N PRO A 591 -15.67 9.49 -1.74
CA PRO A 591 -15.00 10.78 -1.88
C PRO A 591 -13.91 10.77 -2.97
N LEU A 592 -13.56 11.97 -3.45
CA LEU A 592 -12.66 12.17 -4.59
C LEU A 592 -11.26 12.64 -4.20
N ASP A 593 -10.98 12.74 -2.90
CA ASP A 593 -9.76 13.34 -2.37
C ASP A 593 -8.49 12.69 -2.97
N GLY A 594 -7.66 13.52 -3.59
CA GLY A 594 -6.41 13.13 -4.25
C GLY A 594 -6.60 12.34 -5.55
N ARG A 595 -7.78 12.37 -6.20
CA ARG A 595 -7.94 11.88 -7.59
C ARG A 595 -7.24 12.84 -8.55
N ILE A 596 -6.69 12.29 -9.64
CA ILE A 596 -5.89 13.05 -10.61
C ILE A 596 -6.71 13.32 -11.86
N VAL A 597 -6.82 14.59 -12.25
CA VAL A 597 -7.58 15.07 -13.40
C VAL A 597 -6.61 15.58 -14.46
N GLY A 598 -6.57 14.92 -15.63
CA GLY A 598 -5.81 15.38 -16.78
C GLY A 598 -6.58 16.41 -17.59
N ILE A 599 -6.04 17.62 -17.78
CA ILE A 599 -6.68 18.70 -18.54
C ILE A 599 -5.88 18.94 -19.81
N VAL A 600 -6.43 18.57 -20.95
CA VAL A 600 -5.78 18.78 -22.26
C VAL A 600 -6.06 20.21 -22.73
N ALA A 601 -4.98 20.97 -22.96
CA ALA A 601 -5.01 22.37 -23.40
C ALA A 601 -3.91 22.65 -24.43
N GLY A 602 -4.02 23.77 -25.14
CA GLY A 602 -3.02 24.24 -26.10
C GLY A 602 -2.90 25.77 -26.09
N PRO A 603 -2.01 26.32 -26.94
CA PRO A 603 -1.78 27.78 -27.01
C PRO A 603 -3.04 28.60 -27.34
N ASP A 604 -3.96 28.01 -28.11
CA ASP A 604 -5.20 28.66 -28.54
C ASP A 604 -6.40 28.34 -27.60
N SER A 605 -6.17 27.63 -26.49
CA SER A 605 -7.22 27.35 -25.50
C SER A 605 -7.64 28.62 -24.74
N ASP A 606 -8.89 28.66 -24.26
CA ASP A 606 -9.35 29.68 -23.31
C ASP A 606 -8.66 29.48 -21.94
N LEU A 607 -7.55 30.18 -21.74
CA LEU A 607 -6.74 30.03 -20.52
C LEU A 607 -7.47 30.47 -19.25
N ALA A 608 -8.41 31.42 -19.34
CA ALA A 608 -9.22 31.81 -18.19
C ALA A 608 -10.14 30.67 -17.75
N ALA A 609 -10.77 29.98 -18.71
CA ALA A 609 -11.54 28.78 -18.43
C ALA A 609 -10.67 27.63 -17.87
N ILE A 610 -9.43 27.47 -18.36
CA ILE A 610 -8.49 26.47 -17.80
C ILE A 610 -8.13 26.78 -16.35
N ARG A 611 -7.80 28.04 -16.02
CA ARG A 611 -7.50 28.46 -14.64
C ARG A 611 -8.69 28.20 -13.72
N SER A 612 -9.88 28.65 -14.11
CA SER A 612 -11.11 28.40 -13.36
C SER A 612 -11.37 26.90 -13.15
N LEU A 613 -11.11 26.07 -14.16
CA LEU A 613 -11.26 24.62 -14.03
C LEU A 613 -10.22 24.01 -13.06
N ARG A 614 -8.96 24.47 -13.11
CA ARG A 614 -7.92 24.03 -12.15
C ARG A 614 -8.34 24.35 -10.73
N ASP A 615 -8.78 25.58 -10.48
CA ASP A 615 -9.22 26.02 -9.16
C ASP A 615 -10.41 25.17 -8.67
N ALA A 616 -11.40 24.92 -9.54
CA ALA A 616 -12.55 24.08 -9.21
C ALA A 616 -12.18 22.61 -8.93
N VAL A 617 -11.11 22.09 -9.55
CA VAL A 617 -10.57 20.75 -9.26
C VAL A 617 -9.88 20.74 -7.89
N LEU A 618 -9.08 21.75 -7.57
CA LEU A 618 -8.41 21.90 -6.27
C LEU A 618 -9.42 22.09 -5.12
N GLU A 619 -10.43 22.94 -5.31
CA GLU A 619 -11.54 23.13 -4.35
C GLU A 619 -12.36 21.85 -4.10
N ALA A 620 -12.26 20.87 -5.02
CA ALA A 620 -12.85 19.55 -4.87
C ALA A 620 -11.90 18.51 -4.25
N ASP A 621 -10.79 18.94 -3.64
CA ASP A 621 -9.72 18.13 -3.06
C ASP A 621 -9.04 17.18 -4.09
N MET A 622 -9.08 17.51 -5.40
CA MET A 622 -8.46 16.74 -6.48
C MET A 622 -7.23 17.46 -7.04
N VAL A 623 -6.40 16.75 -7.82
CA VAL A 623 -5.15 17.29 -8.40
C VAL A 623 -5.31 17.52 -9.91
N PRO A 624 -5.27 18.78 -10.40
CA PRO A 624 -5.30 19.08 -11.83
C PRO A 624 -3.90 19.03 -12.45
N LEU A 625 -3.73 18.27 -13.52
CA LEU A 625 -2.51 18.26 -14.34
C LEU A 625 -2.83 18.74 -15.75
N VAL A 626 -2.25 19.89 -16.15
CA VAL A 626 -2.37 20.44 -17.50
C VAL A 626 -1.43 19.69 -18.44
N ILE A 627 -2.00 19.23 -19.54
CA ILE A 627 -1.36 18.43 -20.58
C ILE A 627 -1.35 19.26 -21.87
N ALA A 628 -0.16 19.56 -22.40
CA ALA A 628 -0.01 20.41 -23.58
C ALA A 628 1.05 19.89 -24.57
N PRO A 629 1.16 20.43 -25.80
CA PRO A 629 2.15 19.98 -26.76
C PRO A 629 3.61 20.15 -26.31
N VAL A 630 3.90 21.23 -25.58
CA VAL A 630 5.24 21.57 -25.06
C VAL A 630 5.14 21.88 -23.57
N GLY A 631 6.27 21.74 -22.85
CA GLY A 631 6.36 22.13 -21.44
C GLY A 631 6.51 23.64 -21.27
N GLY A 632 6.66 24.10 -20.02
CA GLY A 632 6.73 25.52 -19.68
C GLY A 632 5.34 26.06 -19.33
N GLU A 633 4.96 27.18 -19.92
CA GLU A 633 3.72 27.90 -19.65
C GLU A 633 2.89 28.09 -20.93
N LEU A 634 1.56 28.08 -20.78
CA LEU A 634 0.62 28.54 -21.81
C LEU A 634 0.21 29.98 -21.51
N GLY A 635 0.37 30.88 -22.48
CA GLY A 635 0.16 32.32 -22.30
C GLY A 635 1.41 33.04 -21.77
N ASP A 636 1.24 34.31 -21.42
CA ASP A 636 2.31 35.18 -20.92
C ASP A 636 1.87 35.90 -19.63
N GLY A 637 2.82 36.23 -18.76
CA GLY A 637 2.61 37.03 -17.56
C GLY A 637 1.92 36.28 -16.42
N ASP A 638 1.33 37.02 -15.47
CA ASP A 638 0.74 36.45 -14.24
C ASP A 638 -0.48 35.54 -14.49
N ASP A 639 -1.05 35.61 -15.70
CA ASP A 639 -2.17 34.77 -16.15
C ASP A 639 -1.70 33.49 -16.87
N ALA A 640 -0.40 33.25 -16.96
CA ALA A 640 0.14 32.06 -17.60
C ALA A 640 -0.26 30.77 -16.85
N VAL A 641 -0.44 29.68 -17.60
CA VAL A 641 -0.79 28.37 -17.05
C VAL A 641 0.40 27.43 -17.18
N THR A 642 1.01 27.06 -16.06
CA THR A 642 2.07 26.06 -16.00
C THR A 642 1.60 24.72 -16.57
N VAL A 643 2.39 24.14 -17.48
CA VAL A 643 2.16 22.82 -18.06
C VAL A 643 2.86 21.76 -17.22
N GLN A 644 2.11 20.80 -16.69
CA GLN A 644 2.65 19.71 -15.86
C GLN A 644 3.08 18.50 -16.68
N ARG A 645 2.47 18.27 -17.85
CA ARG A 645 2.82 17.18 -18.76
C ARG A 645 2.82 17.63 -20.21
N THR A 646 3.79 17.15 -20.97
CA THR A 646 3.71 17.22 -22.42
C THR A 646 2.90 16.05 -22.97
N PHE A 647 2.43 16.14 -24.21
CA PHE A 647 1.81 15.00 -24.90
C PHE A 647 2.72 13.77 -24.98
N ALA A 648 4.04 13.97 -24.98
CA ALA A 648 5.01 12.89 -24.97
C ALA A 648 5.15 12.22 -23.59
N ALA A 649 4.98 12.99 -22.51
CA ALA A 649 5.16 12.51 -21.14
C ALA A 649 3.87 11.94 -20.53
N ALA A 650 2.70 12.44 -20.94
CA ALA A 650 1.42 12.01 -20.40
C ALA A 650 1.00 10.62 -20.91
N ARG A 651 0.47 9.78 -20.01
CA ARG A 651 -0.26 8.56 -20.36
C ARG A 651 -1.60 8.47 -19.64
N SER A 652 -2.57 7.80 -20.26
CA SER A 652 -3.93 7.64 -19.70
C SER A 652 -3.95 7.11 -18.27
N VAL A 653 -2.98 6.28 -17.93
CA VAL A 653 -2.86 5.58 -16.64
C VAL A 653 -2.50 6.51 -15.48
N GLU A 654 -1.96 7.70 -15.74
CA GLU A 654 -1.69 8.71 -14.71
C GLU A 654 -2.95 9.39 -14.18
N PHE A 655 -4.07 9.34 -14.92
CA PHE A 655 -5.26 10.13 -14.64
C PHE A 655 -6.46 9.24 -14.28
N ASP A 656 -7.30 9.70 -13.36
CA ASP A 656 -8.59 9.07 -13.08
C ASP A 656 -9.67 9.53 -14.09
N THR A 657 -9.50 10.72 -14.67
CA THR A 657 -10.32 11.24 -15.78
C THR A 657 -9.51 12.17 -16.68
N VAL A 658 -9.94 12.31 -17.94
CA VAL A 658 -9.36 13.25 -18.90
C VAL A 658 -10.44 14.23 -19.36
N LEU A 659 -10.13 15.53 -19.25
CA LEU A 659 -10.96 16.66 -19.60
C LEU A 659 -10.35 17.38 -20.82
N LEU A 660 -11.16 17.60 -21.85
CA LEU A 660 -10.75 18.18 -23.13
C LEU A 660 -11.31 19.59 -23.27
N SER A 661 -10.41 20.58 -23.24
CA SER A 661 -10.80 21.99 -23.37
C SER A 661 -11.04 22.48 -24.79
N GLY A 662 -10.57 21.73 -25.79
CA GLY A 662 -10.59 22.11 -27.19
C GLY A 662 -9.97 21.05 -28.10
N SER A 663 -10.06 21.26 -29.42
CA SER A 663 -9.32 20.47 -30.42
C SER A 663 -7.89 21.01 -30.48
N VAL A 664 -7.01 20.49 -29.60
CA VAL A 664 -5.63 20.97 -29.53
C VAL A 664 -4.84 20.52 -30.76
N ALA A 665 -4.17 21.47 -31.41
CA ALA A 665 -3.32 21.21 -32.56
C ALA A 665 -2.22 20.17 -32.21
N PRO A 666 -1.86 19.28 -33.15
CA PRO A 666 -0.74 18.37 -32.94
C PRO A 666 0.55 19.10 -32.58
N GLY A 667 1.33 18.51 -31.67
CA GLY A 667 2.67 19.03 -31.36
C GLY A 667 3.58 18.97 -32.58
N SER A 668 4.57 19.86 -32.67
CA SER A 668 5.56 19.84 -33.75
C SER A 668 6.39 18.55 -33.80
N ASP A 669 6.44 17.83 -32.68
CA ASP A 669 7.08 16.53 -32.50
C ASP A 669 6.15 15.34 -32.80
N ALA A 670 4.92 15.59 -33.28
CA ALA A 670 3.99 14.54 -33.66
C ALA A 670 4.50 13.77 -34.90
N HIS A 671 5.12 12.62 -34.67
CA HIS A 671 5.64 11.76 -35.72
C HIS A 671 4.56 10.84 -36.29
N GLY A 672 3.67 11.39 -37.11
CA GLY A 672 2.55 10.61 -37.65
C GLY A 672 2.94 9.40 -38.51
N ALA A 673 4.21 9.20 -38.91
CA ALA A 673 4.66 8.01 -39.63
C ALA A 673 4.62 6.72 -38.80
N ARG A 674 4.77 6.81 -37.46
CA ARG A 674 4.67 5.63 -36.56
C ARG A 674 3.22 5.25 -36.29
N ASP A 675 2.33 6.24 -36.27
CA ASP A 675 0.88 6.07 -36.06
C ASP A 675 0.09 6.00 -37.38
N ALA A 676 0.76 6.17 -38.53
CA ALA A 676 0.18 5.93 -39.83
C ALA A 676 -0.10 4.43 -39.95
N LYS A 677 -1.37 4.05 -39.79
CA LYS A 677 -1.84 2.72 -40.22
C LYS A 677 -1.33 2.52 -41.64
N ALA A 678 -0.53 1.47 -41.87
CA ALA A 678 0.15 1.25 -43.15
C ALA A 678 -0.82 1.46 -44.32
N GLY A 679 -0.56 2.46 -45.16
CA GLY A 679 -1.40 2.82 -46.31
C GLY A 679 -2.34 4.03 -46.15
N HIS A 680 -2.43 4.67 -44.98
CA HIS A 680 -3.18 5.91 -44.80
C HIS A 680 -2.26 7.14 -44.71
N ALA A 681 -2.38 8.08 -45.66
CA ALA A 681 -1.80 9.40 -45.53
C ALA A 681 -2.45 10.15 -44.35
N LEU A 682 -1.65 10.89 -43.58
CA LEU A 682 -2.15 11.76 -42.52
C LEU A 682 -2.99 12.89 -43.16
N GLY A 683 -4.30 12.86 -42.96
CA GLY A 683 -5.20 13.94 -43.39
C GLY A 683 -5.03 15.20 -42.53
N ALA A 684 -5.26 16.37 -43.12
CA ALA A 684 -5.37 17.64 -42.40
C ALA A 684 -6.60 17.62 -41.46
N GLY A 685 -6.48 18.19 -40.25
CA GLY A 685 -7.56 18.27 -39.25
C GLY A 685 -7.60 17.15 -38.20
N ARG A 686 -6.48 16.46 -37.95
CA ARG A 686 -6.40 15.38 -36.95
C ARG A 686 -5.84 15.86 -35.62
N ILE A 687 -6.41 15.36 -34.52
CA ILE A 687 -5.87 15.42 -33.16
C ILE A 687 -4.48 14.75 -33.09
N ASP A 688 -3.64 15.17 -32.15
CA ASP A 688 -2.36 14.51 -31.88
C ASP A 688 -2.55 12.99 -31.64
N PRO A 689 -1.77 12.11 -32.31
CA PRO A 689 -1.90 10.66 -32.14
C PRO A 689 -1.75 10.19 -30.68
N ARG A 690 -0.94 10.87 -29.88
CA ARG A 690 -0.72 10.52 -28.47
C ARG A 690 -1.95 10.83 -27.63
N ILE A 691 -2.66 11.92 -27.92
CA ILE A 691 -3.95 12.23 -27.29
C ILE A 691 -5.01 11.22 -27.73
N SER A 692 -5.07 10.87 -29.02
CA SER A 692 -5.98 9.82 -29.49
C SER A 692 -5.76 8.49 -28.78
N LEU A 693 -4.49 8.09 -28.59
CA LEU A 693 -4.12 6.88 -27.87
C LEU A 693 -4.51 6.96 -26.39
N MET A 694 -4.18 8.07 -25.72
CA MET A 694 -4.54 8.33 -24.32
C MET A 694 -6.06 8.25 -24.10
N LEU A 695 -6.85 8.88 -24.97
CA LEU A 695 -8.32 8.82 -24.90
C LEU A 695 -8.86 7.41 -25.15
N SER A 696 -8.29 6.68 -26.11
CA SER A 696 -8.70 5.30 -26.41
C SER A 696 -8.45 4.37 -25.22
N GLU A 697 -7.29 4.49 -24.58
CA GLU A 697 -6.98 3.73 -23.36
C GLU A 697 -7.91 4.10 -22.21
N ALA A 698 -8.05 5.39 -21.90
CA ALA A 698 -8.93 5.84 -20.83
C ALA A 698 -10.38 5.37 -21.06
N PHE A 699 -10.86 5.39 -22.30
CA PHE A 699 -12.17 4.87 -22.67
C PHE A 699 -12.26 3.36 -22.42
N ARG A 700 -11.30 2.57 -22.91
CA ARG A 700 -11.22 1.10 -22.73
C ARG A 700 -11.10 0.70 -21.26
N HIS A 701 -10.40 1.49 -20.44
CA HIS A 701 -10.23 1.26 -19.01
C HIS A 701 -11.44 1.74 -18.20
N GLY A 702 -12.55 2.16 -18.83
CA GLY A 702 -13.78 2.52 -18.13
C GLY A 702 -13.71 3.85 -17.38
N LYS A 703 -12.77 4.74 -17.71
CA LYS A 703 -12.66 6.06 -17.09
C LYS A 703 -13.74 6.99 -17.63
N ALA A 704 -14.19 7.93 -16.79
CA ALA A 704 -15.02 9.03 -17.24
C ALA A 704 -14.20 9.97 -18.13
N LEU A 705 -14.80 10.46 -19.22
CA LEU A 705 -14.20 11.44 -20.13
C LEU A 705 -15.10 12.67 -20.21
N GLY A 706 -14.50 13.84 -20.21
CA GLY A 706 -15.23 15.11 -20.30
C GLY A 706 -14.75 15.98 -21.44
N ALA A 707 -15.66 16.66 -22.14
CA ALA A 707 -15.31 17.61 -23.18
C ALA A 707 -16.32 18.76 -23.29
N TRP A 708 -15.85 19.96 -23.64
CA TRP A 708 -16.68 21.11 -23.98
C TRP A 708 -16.13 21.80 -25.23
N GLY A 709 -16.97 22.62 -25.88
CA GLY A 709 -16.58 23.34 -27.11
C GLY A 709 -15.96 22.41 -28.17
N ASP A 710 -14.82 22.82 -28.72
CA ASP A 710 -14.10 22.05 -29.74
C ASP A 710 -13.47 20.74 -29.20
N GLY A 711 -13.43 20.55 -27.88
CA GLY A 711 -12.98 19.29 -27.26
C GLY A 711 -13.88 18.11 -27.63
N VAL A 712 -15.14 18.38 -28.02
CA VAL A 712 -16.06 17.34 -28.50
C VAL A 712 -15.56 16.74 -29.82
N GLU A 713 -14.93 17.53 -30.70
CA GLU A 713 -14.37 17.01 -31.95
C GLU A 713 -13.15 16.11 -31.70
N ALA A 714 -12.38 16.36 -30.63
CA ALA A 714 -11.27 15.50 -30.23
C ALA A 714 -11.74 14.08 -29.85
N LEU A 715 -12.88 13.94 -29.15
CA LEU A 715 -13.49 12.64 -28.87
C LEU A 715 -13.90 11.92 -30.15
N ARG A 716 -14.58 12.63 -31.07
CA ARG A 716 -14.98 12.05 -32.36
C ARG A 716 -13.79 11.62 -33.21
N ALA A 717 -12.73 12.44 -33.23
CA ALA A 717 -11.49 12.14 -33.95
C ALA A 717 -10.76 10.90 -33.38
N ALA A 718 -10.88 10.66 -32.08
CA ALA A 718 -10.39 9.45 -31.42
C ALA A 718 -11.31 8.22 -31.62
N GLY A 719 -12.45 8.38 -32.30
CA GLY A 719 -13.43 7.32 -32.52
C GLY A 719 -14.29 6.99 -31.29
N ILE A 720 -14.39 7.93 -30.34
CA ILE A 720 -15.18 7.77 -29.11
C ILE A 720 -16.58 8.35 -29.34
N PRO A 721 -17.66 7.55 -29.22
CA PRO A 721 -19.02 8.06 -29.32
C PRO A 721 -19.34 9.02 -28.17
N VAL A 722 -19.87 10.19 -28.48
CA VAL A 722 -20.13 11.26 -27.50
C VAL A 722 -21.33 10.95 -26.60
N GLU A 723 -22.17 10.02 -27.03
CA GLU A 723 -23.33 9.48 -26.34
C GLU A 723 -23.03 8.19 -25.56
N ALA A 724 -21.79 7.69 -25.61
CA ALA A 724 -21.41 6.49 -24.88
C ALA A 724 -21.49 6.71 -23.35
N PRO A 725 -21.86 5.68 -22.57
CA PRO A 725 -21.85 5.79 -21.10
C PRO A 725 -20.52 6.31 -20.57
N GLY A 726 -20.58 7.34 -19.73
CA GLY A 726 -19.42 7.94 -19.09
C GLY A 726 -18.64 8.95 -19.94
N VAL A 727 -19.15 9.32 -21.11
CA VAL A 727 -18.66 10.44 -21.91
C VAL A 727 -19.57 11.63 -21.66
N VAL A 728 -19.01 12.68 -21.06
CA VAL A 728 -19.74 13.89 -20.65
C VAL A 728 -19.42 15.01 -21.63
N THR A 729 -20.45 15.60 -22.22
CA THR A 729 -20.34 16.82 -23.03
C THR A 729 -21.28 17.90 -22.51
N ALA A 730 -20.79 19.14 -22.40
CA ALA A 730 -21.59 20.28 -21.97
C ALA A 730 -21.06 21.60 -22.57
N GLU A 731 -21.80 22.70 -22.40
CA GLU A 731 -21.44 24.02 -22.97
C GLU A 731 -20.15 24.60 -22.38
N GLY A 732 -19.77 24.24 -21.15
CA GLY A 732 -18.59 24.78 -20.46
C GLY A 732 -17.97 23.84 -19.43
N ALA A 733 -16.74 24.16 -19.04
CA ALA A 733 -15.90 23.34 -18.18
C ALA A 733 -16.56 22.96 -16.83
N ASP A 734 -17.20 23.91 -16.16
CA ASP A 734 -17.85 23.67 -14.86
C ASP A 734 -18.98 22.63 -14.93
N ALA A 735 -19.76 22.66 -16.00
CA ALA A 735 -20.86 21.72 -16.22
C ALA A 735 -20.35 20.31 -16.54
N VAL A 736 -19.21 20.22 -17.24
CA VAL A 736 -18.51 18.96 -17.48
C VAL A 736 -17.94 18.41 -16.17
N LEU A 737 -17.19 19.21 -15.42
CA LEU A 737 -16.57 18.79 -14.16
C LEU A 737 -17.62 18.27 -13.17
N ARG A 738 -18.75 18.97 -13.02
CA ARG A 738 -19.84 18.56 -12.11
C ARG A 738 -20.36 17.15 -12.40
N GLN A 739 -20.63 16.85 -13.67
CA GLN A 739 -21.14 15.53 -14.08
C GLN A 739 -20.04 14.46 -14.04
N VAL A 740 -18.80 14.81 -14.39
CA VAL A 740 -17.66 13.88 -14.28
C VAL A 740 -17.39 13.50 -12.82
N LYS A 741 -17.57 14.41 -11.86
CA LYS A 741 -17.43 14.12 -10.42
C LYS A 741 -18.41 13.03 -9.96
N GLU A 742 -19.64 13.03 -10.46
CA GLU A 742 -20.64 11.99 -10.13
C GLU A 742 -20.17 10.61 -10.62
N LEU A 743 -19.57 10.54 -11.80
CA LEU A 743 -19.01 9.31 -12.36
C LEU A 743 -17.72 8.87 -11.65
N LEU A 744 -16.84 9.82 -11.30
CA LEU A 744 -15.61 9.55 -10.56
C LEU A 744 -15.89 8.96 -9.17
N ALA A 745 -17.01 9.34 -8.53
CA ALA A 745 -17.42 8.80 -7.25
C ALA A 745 -17.74 7.29 -7.33
N LEU A 746 -18.08 6.79 -8.52
CA LEU A 746 -18.28 5.37 -8.84
C LEU A 746 -16.98 4.68 -9.33
N HIS A 747 -15.88 5.41 -9.39
CA HIS A 747 -14.56 5.03 -9.89
C HIS A 747 -14.46 4.71 -11.38
N ARG A 748 -15.34 3.87 -11.92
CA ARG A 748 -15.36 3.43 -13.32
C ARG A 748 -16.78 3.34 -13.84
N VAL A 749 -16.92 3.41 -15.15
CA VAL A 749 -18.21 3.38 -15.85
C VAL A 749 -18.45 2.00 -16.41
N TRP A 750 -18.84 1.06 -15.53
CA TRP A 750 -19.04 -0.35 -15.90
C TRP A 750 -20.19 -0.56 -16.90
N ASP A 751 -21.22 0.30 -16.88
CA ASP A 751 -22.32 0.26 -17.85
C ASP A 751 -21.87 0.47 -19.31
N ARG A 752 -20.64 0.98 -19.52
CA ARG A 752 -20.02 1.06 -20.85
C ARG A 752 -19.73 -0.32 -21.44
N PHE A 753 -19.51 -1.32 -20.59
CA PHE A 753 -19.17 -2.68 -20.95
C PHE A 753 -20.17 -3.63 -20.29
N PRO A 754 -21.36 -3.84 -20.86
CA PRO A 754 -22.33 -4.77 -20.32
C PRO A 754 -21.70 -6.17 -20.18
N ALA A 755 -21.62 -6.66 -18.95
CA ALA A 755 -21.07 -7.98 -18.66
C ALA A 755 -21.92 -9.08 -19.32
N THR A 756 -21.26 -10.16 -19.67
CA THR A 756 -21.79 -11.31 -20.41
C THR A 756 -22.00 -12.55 -19.54
N VAL A 757 -21.52 -12.52 -18.29
CA VAL A 757 -21.60 -13.61 -17.29
C VAL A 757 -22.58 -13.33 -16.16
#